data_AF-A0A430FRW2-F1
#
_entry.id   AF-A0A430FRW2-F1
#
_cell.length_a   1.000
_cell.length_b   1.000
_cell.length_c   1.000
_cell.angle_alpha   90.00
_cell.angle_beta   90.00
_cell.angle_gamma   90.00
#
_symmetry.space_group_name_H-M   'P 1'
#
loop_
_entity.id
_entity.type
_entity.pdbx_description
1 polymer ?
#
loop_
_entity_poly.entity_id
_entity_poly.type
_entity_poly.pdbx_seq_one_letter_code
_entity_poly.pdbx_strand_id
1 'polypeptide(L)'
;MSRIRGWRQWCALVTASMCMLMSSVTGAASAQDTTVSQHNDAMQDVLADNPDETGQSLDQDHQEAMLQPLQTHGAAPETHGYWGGAEWTYDVATKTLVMAPQGDTHVVYGTAEFLTKNDGELATKSEVETVRIDHTIDLWNPSQLASMFRNARNLTTVQNIHNLKVKRYFPKEKECWIDLSYMFAGTNIQSVDFSQWDFGDHIINANSMFAQATTVATTDFNIPFERIGTARDMFWRAGNLERINIAGRSGVKTAQWFTDAYGMFENCDHLRKVVWKLATPNLERLAWAFARCGALEEADLNGMQSSAMRYSSQLFTDCSKLKTVDLTGTHFLAGISTDMFANTAQLTSITLLKAAVKYLYTVNNKALGSNMLPHIAKTNVRWNAENKSLSWQAWAKAIALSDESSARFMISSQAALTEPLTAVEPQHADSSDTAQAAPQSQSGQTWSEQNSVINGDWGGTPWTLNRTTGELVFAPDKSADVAFGTPMFSFDNQHIDELRDLTKTVRFAHIVRIHGAHQLEAMFSNFGNLESVEGFENIDFGKIPDTGCTLSMRNMFAGTHVQKLDLSKVYFRKHTINTRGMFERATITNVDSFHIPYERVTNAERMFSQAQGIDHVEIAGPDRSKAMYLTTAEEMFAHSSVTSVNWKLASPRLSNLRSMFLYCRELVGAHLNGMAATSVQIMDDMFYCCRKLDTVRLIDTMLTSYDPEDYNNIFRDTAIQKISFSKYTFDQLYQQFEHTDCASLPDIYDSSVLWNGYYMRRTWEGWKNDTSISAQSGIDFTRYIPR
;
A
#
# COMPACT_ATOMS: atom_id res chain seq x y z
N MET A 1 24.50 2.07 -58.21
CA MET A 1 24.18 0.83 -58.97
C MET A 1 25.44 -0.03 -58.90
N SER A 2 25.55 -1.24 -58.37
CA SER A 2 24.66 -2.34 -57.93
C SER A 2 25.50 -3.19 -56.94
N ARG A 3 25.11 -3.36 -55.67
CA ARG A 3 24.42 -4.55 -55.11
C ARG A 3 25.01 -5.90 -55.52
N ILE A 4 25.59 -6.65 -54.57
CA ILE A 4 25.38 -8.09 -54.23
C ILE A 4 25.84 -8.26 -52.75
N ARG A 5 24.99 -8.41 -51.72
CA ARG A 5 24.26 -9.59 -51.16
C ARG A 5 25.12 -10.69 -50.50
N GLY A 6 24.80 -10.98 -49.23
CA GLY A 6 25.18 -12.18 -48.43
C GLY A 6 25.13 -11.87 -46.92
N TRP A 7 23.97 -11.74 -46.25
CA TRP A 7 23.15 -12.77 -45.59
C TRP A 7 23.83 -13.63 -44.48
N ARG A 8 23.41 -13.31 -43.23
CA ARG A 8 22.97 -14.16 -42.09
C ARG A 8 23.94 -14.63 -40.98
N GLN A 9 23.44 -14.40 -39.75
CA GLN A 9 23.72 -15.02 -38.44
C GLN A 9 25.05 -14.57 -37.81
N TRP A 10 25.11 -14.11 -36.55
CA TRP A 10 25.01 -14.91 -35.32
C TRP A 10 24.51 -14.10 -34.10
N CYS A 11 23.76 -14.77 -33.23
CA CYS A 11 23.36 -14.33 -31.89
C CYS A 11 24.31 -14.88 -30.80
N ALA A 12 24.25 -14.20 -29.64
CA ALA A 12 24.40 -14.71 -28.26
C ALA A 12 25.80 -14.79 -27.59
N LEU A 13 25.77 -14.40 -26.30
CA LEU A 13 26.76 -14.52 -25.20
C LEU A 13 27.90 -13.48 -25.28
N VAL A 14 28.16 -12.66 -24.25
CA VAL A 14 28.77 -13.07 -22.98
C VAL A 14 28.32 -12.19 -21.80
N THR A 15 27.80 -12.83 -20.77
CA THR A 15 27.73 -12.40 -19.36
C THR A 15 28.89 -13.01 -18.56
N ALA A 16 29.24 -12.36 -17.43
CA ALA A 16 30.02 -12.84 -16.28
C ALA A 16 31.56 -12.62 -16.28
N SER A 17 32.00 -11.74 -15.37
CA SER A 17 33.26 -11.68 -14.57
C SER A 17 33.29 -10.28 -13.94
N MET A 18 33.41 -10.01 -12.64
CA MET A 18 34.34 -10.53 -11.65
C MET A 18 33.79 -10.30 -10.22
N CYS A 19 33.95 -11.29 -9.36
CA CYS A 19 33.99 -11.15 -7.90
C CYS A 19 35.29 -11.78 -7.38
N MET A 20 35.74 -11.31 -6.22
CA MET A 20 36.86 -11.73 -5.35
C MET A 20 38.17 -10.95 -5.46
N LEU A 21 38.47 -10.19 -4.39
CA LEU A 21 39.69 -10.35 -3.58
C LEU A 21 39.50 -9.68 -2.20
N MET A 22 40.19 -10.25 -1.21
CA MET A 22 39.87 -10.24 0.22
C MET A 22 40.45 -9.08 1.05
N SER A 23 39.77 -8.84 2.18
CA SER A 23 40.14 -8.46 3.56
C SER A 23 41.51 -7.82 3.96
N SER A 24 41.34 -6.91 4.94
CA SER A 24 42.18 -6.54 6.09
C SER A 24 43.12 -5.33 5.94
N VAL A 25 42.87 -4.26 6.72
CA VAL A 25 43.72 -3.73 7.80
C VAL A 25 42.89 -2.77 8.67
N THR A 26 43.15 -2.85 9.97
CA THR A 26 42.57 -2.15 11.13
C THR A 26 42.82 -0.64 11.23
N GLY A 27 41.79 0.09 11.67
CA GLY A 27 41.82 1.13 12.73
C GLY A 27 42.84 2.28 12.69
N ALA A 28 42.35 3.50 12.51
CA ALA A 28 42.68 4.65 13.37
C ALA A 28 41.66 5.77 13.16
N ALA A 29 41.15 6.30 14.25
CA ALA A 29 40.22 7.41 14.32
C ALA A 29 40.88 8.73 13.88
N SER A 30 40.13 9.59 13.19
CA SER A 30 40.20 11.04 13.39
C SER A 30 38.83 11.66 13.14
N ALA A 31 38.22 12.14 14.21
CA ALA A 31 37.06 13.02 14.17
C ALA A 31 37.44 14.36 13.53
N GLN A 32 36.62 14.86 12.62
CA GLN A 32 36.39 16.29 12.41
C GLN A 32 35.14 16.51 11.55
N ASP A 33 34.22 17.27 12.14
CA ASP A 33 33.10 18.02 11.55
C ASP A 33 32.55 17.59 10.18
N THR A 34 31.33 17.07 10.19
CA THR A 34 30.34 17.42 9.15
C THR A 34 28.97 17.62 9.80
N THR A 35 28.51 18.85 9.66
CA THR A 35 27.20 19.38 10.02
C THR A 35 26.10 18.80 9.13
N VAL A 36 25.07 18.25 9.79
CA VAL A 36 23.63 18.36 9.49
C VAL A 36 23.22 18.36 8.01
N SER A 37 22.89 17.17 7.49
CA SER A 37 21.96 16.95 6.38
C SER A 37 21.72 15.44 6.27
N GLN A 38 20.80 14.93 7.09
CA GLN A 38 20.26 13.56 7.00
C GLN A 38 19.02 13.54 7.88
N HIS A 39 17.91 14.13 7.42
CA HIS A 39 16.57 13.93 7.98
C HIS A 39 15.57 14.38 6.92
N ASN A 40 15.32 13.52 5.92
CA ASN A 40 14.10 13.54 5.11
C ASN A 40 13.84 12.24 4.31
N ASP A 41 14.72 11.24 4.38
CA ASP A 41 14.53 9.98 3.64
C ASP A 41 13.49 9.02 4.26
N ALA A 42 12.89 9.33 5.40
CA ALA A 42 11.94 8.44 6.08
C ALA A 42 10.50 8.44 5.51
N MET A 43 10.18 9.30 4.53
CA MET A 43 8.81 9.40 3.98
C MET A 43 8.64 8.90 2.55
N GLN A 44 9.73 8.58 1.84
CA GLN A 44 9.67 8.07 0.45
C GLN A 44 9.82 6.54 0.33
N ASP A 45 10.25 5.85 1.38
CA ASP A 45 10.35 4.39 1.40
C ASP A 45 8.99 3.66 1.58
N VAL A 46 7.89 4.40 1.56
CA VAL A 46 6.53 3.86 1.73
C VAL A 46 5.88 3.46 0.39
N LEU A 47 6.48 3.79 -0.77
CA LEU A 47 5.88 3.50 -2.09
C LEU A 47 6.77 2.72 -3.08
N ALA A 48 7.99 2.34 -2.70
CA ALA A 48 8.80 1.46 -3.54
C ALA A 48 8.30 0.01 -3.43
N ASP A 49 7.74 -0.52 -4.53
CA ASP A 49 7.62 -1.97 -4.78
C ASP A 49 9.04 -2.55 -4.94
N ASN A 50 9.78 -2.69 -3.85
CA ASN A 50 10.98 -3.52 -3.83
C ASN A 50 10.63 -4.88 -3.20
N PRO A 51 10.71 -5.98 -3.97
CA PRO A 51 10.41 -7.31 -3.47
C PRO A 51 11.64 -7.85 -2.74
N ASP A 52 11.91 -7.36 -1.53
CA ASP A 52 12.85 -8.07 -0.66
C ASP A 52 12.13 -9.27 -0.04
N GLU A 53 12.28 -10.41 -0.73
CA GLU A 53 12.02 -11.76 -0.21
C GLU A 53 12.87 -12.10 1.03
N THR A 54 13.80 -11.22 1.41
CA THR A 54 14.45 -11.21 2.72
C THR A 54 13.86 -10.09 3.56
N GLY A 55 12.73 -10.36 4.22
CA GLY A 55 12.20 -9.46 5.24
C GLY A 55 13.17 -9.32 6.41
N GLN A 56 14.16 -8.45 6.23
CA GLN A 56 14.80 -7.81 7.36
C GLN A 56 13.75 -6.86 7.91
N SER A 57 13.48 -6.96 9.21
CA SER A 57 12.94 -5.84 9.95
C SER A 57 13.76 -4.60 9.57
N LEU A 58 13.22 -3.39 9.73
CA LEU A 58 14.10 -2.23 9.92
C LEU A 58 15.22 -2.69 10.86
N ASP A 59 16.46 -2.61 10.38
CA ASP A 59 17.64 -3.29 10.95
C ASP A 59 17.50 -3.24 12.48
N GLN A 60 17.31 -4.39 13.14
CA GLN A 60 16.94 -4.42 14.56
C GLN A 60 17.94 -3.58 15.38
N ASP A 61 19.19 -3.57 14.92
CA ASP A 61 20.29 -2.74 15.39
C ASP A 61 20.03 -1.24 15.25
N HIS A 62 19.41 -0.78 14.16
CA HIS A 62 19.00 0.61 13.94
C HIS A 62 17.87 1.03 14.89
N GLN A 63 16.83 0.22 15.05
CA GLN A 63 15.75 0.51 16.02
C GLN A 63 16.28 0.49 17.46
N GLU A 64 17.14 -0.47 17.81
CA GLU A 64 17.81 -0.52 19.12
C GLU A 64 18.75 0.67 19.34
N ALA A 65 19.43 1.15 18.29
CA ALA A 65 20.25 2.36 18.34
C ALA A 65 19.41 3.63 18.59
N MET A 66 18.24 3.75 17.95
CA MET A 66 17.33 4.89 18.16
C MET A 66 16.71 4.93 19.57
N LEU A 67 16.66 3.79 20.27
CA LEU A 67 16.08 3.65 21.61
C LEU A 67 17.11 3.60 22.74
N GLN A 68 18.37 3.97 22.43
CA GLN A 68 19.41 4.16 23.43
C GLN A 68 19.03 5.25 24.45
N PRO A 69 19.51 5.15 25.71
CA PRO A 69 19.22 6.17 26.72
C PRO A 69 19.69 7.56 26.25
N LEU A 70 18.90 8.59 26.57
CA LEU A 70 19.29 9.98 26.30
C LEU A 70 20.60 10.29 27.03
N GLN A 71 21.57 10.85 26.31
CA GLN A 71 22.85 11.26 26.88
C GLN A 71 22.73 12.70 27.39
N THR A 72 22.69 12.87 28.71
CA THR A 72 22.49 14.18 29.36
C THR A 72 23.79 14.83 29.82
N HIS A 73 24.93 14.13 29.70
CA HIS A 73 26.26 14.60 30.13
C HIS A 73 26.32 15.13 31.58
N GLY A 74 25.39 14.70 32.44
CA GLY A 74 25.29 15.16 33.84
C GLY A 74 24.67 16.55 34.01
N ALA A 75 24.01 17.10 32.98
CA ALA A 75 23.28 18.36 33.08
C ALA A 75 22.08 18.24 34.06
N ALA A 76 21.79 19.35 34.75
CA ALA A 76 20.58 19.48 35.54
C ALA A 76 19.36 19.75 34.62
N PRO A 77 18.15 19.28 34.99
CA PRO A 77 16.96 19.50 34.17
C PRO A 77 16.61 20.99 34.07
N GLU A 78 16.31 21.44 32.84
CA GLU A 78 15.70 22.74 32.62
C GLU A 78 14.25 22.76 33.13
N THR A 79 13.87 23.83 33.83
CA THR A 79 12.55 23.96 34.48
C THR A 79 11.56 24.82 33.69
N HIS A 80 12.00 25.43 32.59
CA HIS A 80 11.15 26.19 31.68
C HIS A 80 11.78 26.28 30.29
N GLY A 81 10.96 26.47 29.25
CA GLY A 81 11.45 26.70 27.90
C GLY A 81 10.32 26.88 26.91
N TYR A 82 10.65 26.77 25.62
CA TYR A 82 9.70 26.90 24.52
C TYR A 82 9.88 25.78 23.50
N TRP A 83 8.76 25.25 23.04
CA TRP A 83 8.68 24.41 21.85
C TRP A 83 8.03 25.20 20.73
N GLY A 84 8.86 25.81 19.88
CA GLY A 84 8.38 26.83 18.94
C GLY A 84 7.78 28.01 19.70
N GLY A 85 6.48 28.26 19.52
CA GLY A 85 5.74 29.28 20.27
C GLY A 85 5.13 28.78 21.60
N ALA A 86 5.18 27.47 21.89
CA ALA A 86 4.55 26.90 23.06
C ALA A 86 5.47 26.92 24.29
N GLU A 87 5.15 27.73 25.29
CA GLU A 87 5.84 27.71 26.59
C GLU A 87 5.62 26.37 27.30
N TRP A 88 6.66 25.86 27.95
CA TRP A 88 6.55 24.74 28.87
C TRP A 88 7.28 25.05 30.20
N THR A 89 6.78 24.48 31.29
CA THR A 89 7.40 24.53 32.62
C THR A 89 7.51 23.13 33.19
N TYR A 90 8.55 22.86 33.99
CA TYR A 90 8.81 21.57 34.61
C TYR A 90 9.07 21.74 36.11
N ASP A 91 8.26 21.06 36.92
CA ASP A 91 8.41 20.99 38.37
C ASP A 91 9.22 19.74 38.75
N VAL A 92 10.44 19.96 39.23
CA VAL A 92 11.39 18.90 39.61
C VAL A 92 10.89 18.07 40.79
N ALA A 93 10.06 18.64 41.67
CA ALA A 93 9.56 17.95 42.87
C ALA A 93 8.40 17.00 42.55
N THR A 94 7.51 17.42 41.64
CA THR A 94 6.36 16.61 41.21
C THR A 94 6.62 15.82 39.92
N LYS A 95 7.79 16.02 39.29
CA LYS A 95 8.16 15.45 37.98
C LYS A 95 7.12 15.71 36.89
N THR A 96 6.44 16.85 37.00
CA THR A 96 5.34 17.25 36.11
C THR A 96 5.79 18.36 35.17
N LEU A 97 5.62 18.14 33.87
CA LEU A 97 5.80 19.14 32.83
C LEU A 97 4.44 19.66 32.36
N VAL A 98 4.27 20.97 32.33
CA VAL A 98 3.07 21.65 31.84
C VAL A 98 3.39 22.35 30.53
N MET A 99 2.63 22.06 29.47
CA MET A 99 2.71 22.71 28.18
C MET A 99 1.59 23.73 28.01
N ALA A 100 1.90 24.86 27.36
CA ALA A 100 1.00 25.98 27.13
C ALA A 100 0.26 26.46 28.41
N PRO A 101 0.97 26.77 29.52
CA PRO A 101 0.33 27.15 30.78
C PRO A 101 -0.44 28.48 30.73
N GLN A 102 -0.08 29.39 29.81
CA GLN A 102 -0.62 30.77 29.79
C GLN A 102 -1.79 30.98 28.82
N GLY A 103 -2.02 30.08 27.87
CA GLY A 103 -3.06 30.23 26.85
C GLY A 103 -2.78 29.46 25.57
N ASP A 104 -3.73 29.54 24.63
CA ASP A 104 -3.61 28.91 23.32
C ASP A 104 -2.38 29.44 22.57
N THR A 105 -1.67 28.55 21.89
CA THR A 105 -0.41 28.84 21.19
C THR A 105 -0.26 27.97 19.94
N HIS A 106 0.87 28.09 19.25
CA HIS A 106 1.17 27.35 18.03
C HIS A 106 2.65 26.96 17.94
N VAL A 107 2.91 25.90 17.18
CA VAL A 107 4.25 25.45 16.80
C VAL A 107 4.39 25.59 15.30
N VAL A 108 5.36 26.38 14.86
CA VAL A 108 5.58 26.73 13.45
C VAL A 108 6.39 25.66 12.72
N TYR A 109 6.34 25.66 11.38
CA TYR A 109 7.19 24.80 10.54
C TYR A 109 8.68 24.93 10.87
N GLY A 110 9.43 23.84 10.75
CA GLY A 110 10.86 23.80 11.04
C GLY A 110 11.24 23.83 12.53
N THR A 111 10.27 23.80 13.45
CA THR A 111 10.57 23.64 14.89
C THR A 111 11.15 22.25 15.14
N ALA A 112 12.25 22.19 15.90
CA ALA A 112 12.91 20.94 16.32
C ALA A 112 12.00 20.05 17.20
N GLU A 113 12.43 18.79 17.37
CA GLU A 113 11.76 17.83 18.26
C GLU A 113 11.63 18.39 19.70
N PHE A 114 10.55 18.04 20.38
CA PHE A 114 10.28 18.50 21.73
C PHE A 114 11.34 17.97 22.73
N LEU A 115 11.92 18.90 23.51
CA LEU A 115 12.94 18.66 24.54
C LEU A 115 14.24 18.00 24.03
N THR A 116 14.76 18.47 22.89
CA THR A 116 16.01 17.95 22.31
C THR A 116 17.05 19.03 22.02
N LYS A 117 16.82 20.28 22.45
CA LYS A 117 17.68 21.41 22.07
C LYS A 117 19.08 21.32 22.69
N ASN A 118 19.19 20.82 23.91
CA ASN A 118 20.42 20.76 24.67
C ASN A 118 20.36 19.67 25.76
N ASP A 119 21.48 19.44 26.45
CA ASP A 119 21.59 18.44 27.52
C ASP A 119 20.62 18.67 28.70
N GLY A 120 20.25 19.93 28.98
CA GLY A 120 19.32 20.28 30.07
C GLY A 120 17.87 19.94 29.75
N GLU A 121 17.43 20.19 28.51
CA GLU A 121 16.12 19.70 28.01
C GLU A 121 16.08 18.18 27.95
N LEU A 122 17.17 17.52 27.51
CA LEU A 122 17.28 16.07 27.52
C LEU A 122 17.20 15.50 28.94
N ALA A 123 17.82 16.17 29.92
CA ALA A 123 17.69 15.83 31.34
C ALA A 123 16.23 15.94 31.79
N THR A 124 15.53 17.02 31.44
CA THR A 124 14.08 17.16 31.71
C THR A 124 13.26 16.05 31.07
N LYS A 125 13.50 15.73 29.80
CA LYS A 125 12.82 14.63 29.07
C LYS A 125 13.07 13.27 29.73
N SER A 126 14.27 13.05 30.28
CA SER A 126 14.63 11.79 30.94
C SER A 126 13.99 11.62 32.33
N GLU A 127 13.68 12.72 33.02
CA GLU A 127 13.14 12.70 34.38
C GLU A 127 11.61 12.80 34.47
N VAL A 128 10.95 13.40 33.47
CA VAL A 128 9.53 13.69 33.52
C VAL A 128 8.69 12.42 33.71
N GLU A 129 7.71 12.48 34.62
CA GLU A 129 6.76 11.39 34.88
C GLU A 129 5.35 11.71 34.38
N THR A 130 4.97 12.99 34.38
CA THR A 130 3.66 13.45 33.91
C THR A 130 3.82 14.64 32.96
N VAL A 131 3.17 14.59 31.81
CA VAL A 131 2.99 15.75 30.92
C VAL A 131 1.53 16.16 30.92
N ARG A 132 1.25 17.45 31.10
CA ARG A 132 -0.09 18.03 31.04
C ARG A 132 -0.13 19.16 30.03
N ILE A 133 -1.11 19.16 29.14
CA ILE A 133 -1.29 20.19 28.11
C ILE A 133 -2.49 21.05 28.50
N ASP A 134 -2.26 22.29 28.92
CA ASP A 134 -3.30 23.11 29.56
C ASP A 134 -4.23 23.78 28.56
N HIS A 135 -3.64 24.31 27.48
CA HIS A 135 -4.33 25.04 26.44
C HIS A 135 -4.00 24.46 25.05
N THR A 136 -4.72 24.92 24.03
CA THR A 136 -4.55 24.42 22.66
C THR A 136 -3.14 24.75 22.14
N ILE A 137 -2.50 23.76 21.53
CA ILE A 137 -1.27 23.94 20.76
C ILE A 137 -1.58 23.59 19.31
N ASP A 138 -1.69 24.61 18.46
CA ASP A 138 -1.87 24.43 17.03
C ASP A 138 -0.53 24.06 16.36
N LEU A 139 -0.45 22.85 15.81
CA LEU A 139 0.71 22.35 15.09
C LEU A 139 0.56 22.66 13.61
N TRP A 140 1.55 23.38 13.06
CA TRP A 140 1.55 23.74 11.64
C TRP A 140 2.14 22.64 10.78
N ASN A 141 3.03 21.82 11.34
CA ASN A 141 3.57 20.64 10.66
C ASN A 141 3.07 19.34 11.34
N PRO A 142 2.31 18.47 10.64
CA PRO A 142 1.85 17.19 11.18
C PRO A 142 2.97 16.24 11.64
N SER A 143 4.20 16.40 11.12
CA SER A 143 5.36 15.59 11.50
C SER A 143 5.94 15.95 12.88
N GLN A 144 5.51 17.05 13.50
CA GLN A 144 6.02 17.50 14.80
C GLN A 144 5.65 16.60 15.99
N LEU A 145 4.65 15.74 15.82
CA LEU A 145 4.28 14.76 16.83
C LEU A 145 5.17 13.52 16.80
N ALA A 146 5.91 13.32 15.70
CA ALA A 146 6.85 12.22 15.58
C ALA A 146 7.92 12.34 16.67
N SER A 147 8.14 11.24 17.39
CA SER A 147 9.15 11.11 18.46
C SER A 147 9.02 12.07 19.64
N MET A 148 7.90 12.80 19.77
CA MET A 148 7.72 13.87 20.76
C MET A 148 8.14 13.46 22.18
N PHE A 149 7.79 12.25 22.65
CA PHE A 149 8.17 11.72 23.96
C PHE A 149 9.10 10.50 23.88
N ARG A 150 9.77 10.27 22.75
CA ARG A 150 10.70 9.15 22.57
C ARG A 150 11.79 9.15 23.66
N ASN A 151 12.03 7.98 24.25
CA ASN A 151 13.00 7.75 25.33
C ASN A 151 12.77 8.57 26.62
N ALA A 152 11.59 9.16 26.81
CA ALA A 152 11.16 9.68 28.11
C ALA A 152 10.83 8.51 29.05
N ARG A 153 11.87 7.80 29.51
CA ARG A 153 11.76 6.48 30.18
C ARG A 153 10.95 6.50 31.47
N ASN A 154 10.84 7.65 32.12
CA ASN A 154 10.05 7.82 33.34
C ASN A 154 8.61 8.30 33.06
N LEU A 155 8.28 8.70 31.83
CA LEU A 155 6.96 9.24 31.50
C LEU A 155 5.91 8.16 31.66
N THR A 156 4.98 8.36 32.60
CA THR A 156 3.86 7.45 32.89
C THR A 156 2.51 8.00 32.45
N THR A 157 2.35 9.32 32.41
CA THR A 157 1.04 9.93 32.17
C THR A 157 1.12 11.12 31.21
N VAL A 158 0.25 11.14 30.20
CA VAL A 158 -0.02 12.35 29.39
C VAL A 158 -1.48 12.74 29.53
N GLN A 159 -1.71 13.93 30.08
CA GLN A 159 -3.02 14.51 30.31
C GLN A 159 -3.36 15.51 29.20
N ASN A 160 -4.63 15.51 28.77
CA ASN A 160 -5.18 16.44 27.78
C ASN A 160 -4.47 16.43 26.42
N ILE A 161 -4.07 15.25 25.93
CA ILE A 161 -3.39 15.13 24.63
C ILE A 161 -4.21 15.70 23.46
N HIS A 162 -5.55 15.74 23.59
CA HIS A 162 -6.48 16.34 22.62
C HIS A 162 -6.29 17.86 22.42
N ASN A 163 -5.53 18.54 23.29
CA ASN A 163 -5.17 19.94 23.11
C ASN A 163 -4.10 20.15 22.03
N LEU A 164 -3.43 19.09 21.56
CA LEU A 164 -2.60 19.13 20.36
C LEU A 164 -3.50 19.10 19.12
N LYS A 165 -3.50 20.18 18.33
CA LYS A 165 -4.35 20.28 17.13
C LYS A 165 -3.51 20.46 15.89
N VAL A 166 -3.59 19.50 14.97
CA VAL A 166 -3.00 19.65 13.64
C VAL A 166 -3.97 20.47 12.79
N LYS A 167 -3.60 21.71 12.45
CA LYS A 167 -4.45 22.58 11.64
C LYS A 167 -4.41 22.15 10.18
N ARG A 168 -5.59 22.02 9.56
CA ARG A 168 -5.74 21.93 8.10
C ARG A 168 -5.33 23.27 7.49
N TYR A 169 -4.12 23.35 6.95
CA TYR A 169 -3.69 24.54 6.20
C TYR A 169 -4.54 24.78 4.95
N PHE A 170 -5.06 23.69 4.36
CA PHE A 170 -6.01 23.76 3.25
C PHE A 170 -7.41 23.34 3.71
N PRO A 171 -8.38 24.26 3.82
CA PRO A 171 -9.71 23.97 4.37
C PRO A 171 -10.58 23.00 3.54
N LYS A 172 -10.04 22.41 2.47
CA LYS A 172 -10.72 21.46 1.57
C LYS A 172 -10.05 20.08 1.47
N GLU A 173 -8.92 19.85 2.13
CA GLU A 173 -8.27 18.54 2.19
C GLU A 173 -9.00 17.66 3.22
N LYS A 174 -9.55 16.52 2.78
CA LYS A 174 -10.13 15.53 3.71
C LYS A 174 -9.18 14.37 4.01
N GLU A 175 -7.90 14.42 3.72
CA GLU A 175 -6.95 13.40 4.17
C GLU A 175 -5.55 14.03 4.22
N CYS A 176 -5.05 14.33 5.42
CA CYS A 176 -3.66 14.71 5.67
C CYS A 176 -3.11 13.72 6.71
N TRP A 177 -1.84 13.33 6.57
CA TRP A 177 -1.22 12.39 7.51
C TRP A 177 -0.81 13.11 8.78
N ILE A 178 -1.13 12.53 9.93
CA ILE A 178 -0.59 12.91 11.24
C ILE A 178 0.45 11.87 11.61
N ASP A 179 1.67 12.31 11.89
CA ASP A 179 2.77 11.43 12.21
C ASP A 179 2.92 11.28 13.73
N LEU A 180 2.52 10.13 14.26
CA LEU A 180 2.72 9.75 15.66
C LEU A 180 3.86 8.73 15.80
N SER A 181 4.71 8.59 14.78
CA SER A 181 5.77 7.59 14.79
C SER A 181 6.72 7.81 15.98
N TYR A 182 7.10 6.73 16.65
CA TYR A 182 7.94 6.75 17.86
C TYR A 182 7.49 7.66 19.02
N MET A 183 6.27 8.22 18.98
CA MET A 183 5.84 9.28 19.91
C MET A 183 6.03 8.89 21.38
N PHE A 184 5.75 7.62 21.74
CA PHE A 184 5.90 7.06 23.08
C PHE A 184 6.92 5.91 23.14
N ALA A 185 7.80 5.79 22.15
CA ALA A 185 8.76 4.70 22.12
C ALA A 185 9.77 4.82 23.28
N GLY A 186 10.05 3.70 23.96
CA GLY A 186 10.95 3.64 25.11
C GLY A 186 10.44 4.38 26.36
N THR A 187 9.14 4.66 26.46
CA THR A 187 8.52 5.30 27.65
C THR A 187 7.96 4.27 28.64
N ASN A 188 7.59 4.72 29.84
CA ASN A 188 6.83 3.92 30.80
C ASN A 188 5.35 4.31 30.81
N ILE A 189 4.79 4.70 29.65
CA ILE A 189 3.46 5.27 29.57
C ILE A 189 2.40 4.26 30.05
N GLN A 190 1.61 4.67 31.02
CA GLN A 190 0.54 3.90 31.66
C GLN A 190 -0.83 4.53 31.45
N SER A 191 -0.90 5.84 31.18
CA SER A 191 -2.15 6.56 30.97
C SER A 191 -2.00 7.66 29.92
N VAL A 192 -2.71 7.51 28.80
CA VAL A 192 -2.94 8.54 27.78
C VAL A 192 -4.31 8.28 27.18
N ASP A 193 -5.15 9.30 26.97
CA ASP A 193 -6.51 9.11 26.45
C ASP A 193 -6.71 9.86 25.11
N PHE A 194 -6.87 9.08 24.04
CA PHE A 194 -7.14 9.59 22.69
C PHE A 194 -8.63 9.78 22.41
N SER A 195 -9.53 9.49 23.36
CA SER A 195 -10.99 9.50 23.13
C SER A 195 -11.53 10.88 22.72
N GLN A 196 -10.99 11.94 23.33
CA GLN A 196 -11.41 13.33 23.08
C GLN A 196 -10.69 13.96 21.88
N TRP A 197 -9.67 13.30 21.33
CA TRP A 197 -8.91 13.83 20.23
C TRP A 197 -9.66 13.62 18.90
N ASP A 198 -10.16 14.72 18.35
CA ASP A 198 -10.76 14.74 17.01
C ASP A 198 -9.67 14.81 15.93
N PHE A 199 -9.38 13.65 15.34
CA PHE A 199 -8.46 13.53 14.21
C PHE A 199 -9.12 13.97 12.89
N GLY A 200 -10.40 14.37 12.86
CA GLY A 200 -11.13 14.67 11.64
C GLY A 200 -11.00 13.53 10.63
N ASP A 201 -10.65 13.87 9.39
CA ASP A 201 -10.41 12.89 8.32
C ASP A 201 -8.91 12.53 8.13
N HIS A 202 -8.04 12.88 9.09
CA HIS A 202 -6.61 12.60 8.97
C HIS A 202 -6.32 11.09 9.07
N ILE A 203 -5.26 10.68 8.39
CA ILE A 203 -4.71 9.32 8.45
C ILE A 203 -3.53 9.35 9.44
N ILE A 204 -3.36 8.32 10.25
CA ILE A 204 -2.31 8.29 11.28
C ILE A 204 -1.18 7.36 10.86
N ASN A 205 0.05 7.87 10.85
CA ASN A 205 1.24 7.04 10.91
C ASN A 205 1.53 6.73 12.39
N ALA A 206 1.36 5.47 12.79
CA ALA A 206 1.60 4.99 14.15
C ALA A 206 2.83 4.06 14.23
N ASN A 207 3.76 4.18 13.28
CA ASN A 207 4.95 3.33 13.24
C ASN A 207 5.77 3.46 14.53
N SER A 208 6.08 2.34 15.16
CA SER A 208 6.86 2.28 16.40
C SER A 208 6.33 3.15 17.54
N MET A 209 5.06 3.58 17.50
CA MET A 209 4.53 4.59 18.42
C MET A 209 4.74 4.23 19.90
N PHE A 210 4.63 2.96 20.25
CA PHE A 210 4.82 2.39 21.60
C PHE A 210 5.93 1.32 21.63
N ALA A 211 6.87 1.36 20.69
CA ALA A 211 7.99 0.41 20.64
C ALA A 211 8.80 0.47 21.94
N GLN A 212 9.11 -0.69 22.54
CA GLN A 212 9.76 -0.85 23.85
C GLN A 212 9.09 -0.10 25.02
N ALA A 213 7.85 0.38 24.86
CA ALA A 213 7.17 1.02 25.96
C ALA A 213 6.80 -0.02 27.03
N THR A 214 7.02 0.26 28.31
CA THR A 214 6.63 -0.63 29.42
C THR A 214 5.15 -0.48 29.78
N THR A 215 4.31 -0.31 28.75
CA THR A 215 2.85 -0.12 28.83
C THR A 215 2.16 -1.36 29.39
N VAL A 216 1.32 -1.18 30.41
CA VAL A 216 0.68 -2.29 31.14
C VAL A 216 -0.72 -2.62 30.59
N ALA A 217 -1.45 -1.63 30.06
CA ALA A 217 -2.77 -1.82 29.47
C ALA A 217 -3.10 -0.74 28.44
N THR A 218 -3.25 -1.11 27.17
CA THR A 218 -3.67 -0.19 26.10
C THR A 218 -5.19 -0.09 25.98
N THR A 219 -5.95 -0.89 26.74
CA THR A 219 -7.41 -0.96 26.66
C THR A 219 -8.08 0.38 26.97
N ASP A 220 -7.45 1.21 27.78
CA ASP A 220 -7.99 2.50 28.21
C ASP A 220 -7.44 3.67 27.38
N PHE A 221 -6.53 3.41 26.43
CA PHE A 221 -5.93 4.48 25.63
C PHE A 221 -6.90 5.04 24.58
N ASN A 222 -7.94 4.29 24.23
CA ASN A 222 -8.88 4.66 23.16
C ASN A 222 -8.17 4.98 21.84
N ILE A 223 -7.15 4.19 21.48
CA ILE A 223 -6.36 4.38 20.25
C ILE A 223 -7.30 4.38 19.03
N PRO A 224 -7.19 5.38 18.13
CA PRO A 224 -8.04 5.52 16.95
C PRO A 224 -7.64 4.55 15.83
N PHE A 225 -7.70 3.24 16.06
CA PHE A 225 -7.31 2.22 15.08
C PHE A 225 -8.05 2.38 13.73
N GLU A 226 -9.25 2.97 13.73
CA GLU A 226 -10.00 3.26 12.49
C GLU A 226 -9.37 4.33 11.59
N ARG A 227 -8.44 5.13 12.12
CA ARG A 227 -7.73 6.21 11.41
C ARG A 227 -6.29 5.85 11.08
N ILE A 228 -5.78 4.72 11.57
CA ILE A 228 -4.40 4.30 11.31
C ILE A 228 -4.24 3.92 9.83
N GLY A 229 -3.20 4.49 9.21
CA GLY A 229 -2.70 4.10 7.91
C GLY A 229 -1.65 3.00 8.01
N THR A 230 -0.65 3.21 8.86
CA THR A 230 0.43 2.24 9.14
C THR A 230 0.70 2.17 10.64
N ALA A 231 0.98 0.97 11.13
CA ALA A 231 1.33 0.65 12.52
C ALA A 231 2.49 -0.36 12.58
N ARG A 232 3.47 -0.19 11.67
CA ARG A 232 4.67 -1.02 11.65
C ARG A 232 5.36 -0.94 13.01
N ASP A 233 5.65 -2.08 13.61
CA ASP A 233 6.36 -2.17 14.90
C ASP A 233 5.71 -1.37 16.04
N MET A 234 4.42 -1.01 15.93
CA MET A 234 3.76 -0.05 16.83
C MET A 234 3.93 -0.41 18.31
N PHE A 235 3.90 -1.70 18.65
CA PHE A 235 4.12 -2.22 20.00
C PHE A 235 5.32 -3.18 20.06
N TRP A 236 6.28 -3.09 19.13
CA TRP A 236 7.45 -3.96 19.13
C TRP A 236 8.14 -3.95 20.50
N ARG A 237 8.35 -5.13 21.10
CA ARG A 237 8.92 -5.30 22.46
C ARG A 237 8.19 -4.53 23.57
N ALA A 238 6.88 -4.28 23.44
CA ALA A 238 6.11 -3.64 24.51
C ALA A 238 6.11 -4.54 25.77
N GLY A 239 6.74 -4.05 26.84
CA GLY A 239 7.23 -4.90 27.92
C GLY A 239 6.16 -5.50 28.82
N ASN A 240 5.01 -4.84 29.00
CA ASN A 240 3.95 -5.26 29.93
C ASN A 240 2.58 -5.44 29.25
N LEU A 241 2.52 -5.41 27.91
CA LEU A 241 1.26 -5.51 27.19
C LEU A 241 0.70 -6.93 27.30
N GLU A 242 -0.29 -7.16 28.17
CA GLU A 242 -0.87 -8.51 28.33
C GLU A 242 -1.98 -8.85 27.34
N ARG A 243 -2.79 -7.85 26.98
CA ARG A 243 -3.98 -8.03 26.14
C ARG A 243 -4.20 -6.79 25.30
N ILE A 244 -4.65 -6.98 24.06
CA ILE A 244 -5.08 -5.88 23.20
C ILE A 244 -6.36 -6.19 22.45
N ASN A 245 -7.22 -5.18 22.34
CA ASN A 245 -8.44 -5.21 21.54
C ASN A 245 -8.35 -4.13 20.48
N ILE A 246 -8.21 -4.53 19.21
CA ILE A 246 -8.11 -3.63 18.07
C ILE A 246 -9.51 -3.40 17.54
N ALA A 247 -10.11 -2.28 17.95
CA ALA A 247 -11.49 -1.91 17.65
C ALA A 247 -11.58 -0.41 17.32
N GLY A 248 -12.52 -0.04 16.46
CA GLY A 248 -12.75 1.37 16.14
C GLY A 248 -13.48 2.07 17.27
N ARG A 249 -13.16 3.36 17.46
CA ARG A 249 -13.89 4.20 18.42
C ARG A 249 -15.35 4.35 18.01
N SER A 250 -16.23 4.56 18.99
CA SER A 250 -17.67 4.82 18.76
C SER A 250 -18.39 3.78 17.88
N GLY A 251 -17.90 2.53 17.88
CA GLY A 251 -18.51 1.43 17.12
C GLY A 251 -18.17 1.43 15.61
N VAL A 252 -17.17 2.21 15.17
CA VAL A 252 -16.66 2.12 13.80
C VAL A 252 -16.11 0.71 13.56
N LYS A 253 -16.58 0.07 12.49
CA LYS A 253 -16.26 -1.34 12.17
C LYS A 253 -15.21 -1.52 11.08
N THR A 254 -14.81 -0.45 10.40
CA THR A 254 -13.91 -0.53 9.24
C THR A 254 -12.78 0.48 9.38
N ALA A 255 -11.54 0.02 9.23
CA ALA A 255 -10.33 0.82 9.17
C ALA A 255 -9.79 0.77 7.73
N GLN A 256 -10.33 1.63 6.87
CA GLN A 256 -10.10 1.56 5.42
C GLN A 256 -8.67 1.93 4.99
N TRP A 257 -7.97 2.72 5.80
CA TRP A 257 -6.63 3.21 5.46
C TRP A 257 -5.51 2.31 5.98
N PHE A 258 -5.85 1.33 6.83
CA PHE A 258 -4.86 0.51 7.51
C PHE A 258 -4.25 -0.50 6.53
N THR A 259 -3.04 -0.20 6.04
CA THR A 259 -2.33 -0.97 5.00
C THR A 259 -1.17 -1.81 5.54
N ASP A 260 -0.57 -1.42 6.67
CA ASP A 260 0.65 -2.05 7.18
C ASP A 260 0.64 -2.21 8.71
N ALA A 261 0.70 -3.45 9.17
CA ALA A 261 0.85 -3.88 10.56
C ALA A 261 2.03 -4.86 10.72
N TYR A 262 3.06 -4.73 9.87
CA TYR A 262 4.30 -5.50 9.94
C TYR A 262 4.91 -5.38 11.35
N GLY A 263 5.30 -6.51 11.95
CA GLY A 263 5.98 -6.54 13.26
C GLY A 263 5.22 -5.87 14.42
N MET A 264 3.92 -5.55 14.25
CA MET A 264 3.17 -4.67 15.15
C MET A 264 3.26 -5.05 16.64
N PHE A 265 3.35 -6.35 16.96
CA PHE A 265 3.52 -6.89 18.31
C PHE A 265 4.74 -7.81 18.44
N GLU A 266 5.69 -7.76 17.51
CA GLU A 266 6.84 -8.65 17.56
C GLU A 266 7.60 -8.52 18.90
N ASN A 267 8.00 -9.65 19.48
CA ASN A 267 8.65 -9.76 20.80
C ASN A 267 7.86 -9.15 21.97
N CYS A 268 6.52 -9.10 21.91
CA CYS A 268 5.70 -8.78 23.08
C CYS A 268 5.63 -9.98 24.04
N ASP A 269 6.65 -10.14 24.90
CA ASP A 269 6.83 -11.34 25.72
C ASP A 269 5.73 -11.60 26.77
N HIS A 270 4.93 -10.59 27.12
CA HIS A 270 3.82 -10.70 28.07
C HIS A 270 2.44 -10.78 27.40
N LEU A 271 2.36 -10.61 26.08
CA LEU A 271 1.09 -10.60 25.36
C LEU A 271 0.47 -12.00 25.36
N ARG A 272 -0.68 -12.15 26.04
CA ARG A 272 -1.41 -13.41 26.20
C ARG A 272 -2.60 -13.53 25.26
N LYS A 273 -3.23 -12.41 24.89
CA LYS A 273 -4.43 -12.41 24.05
C LYS A 273 -4.53 -11.20 23.13
N VAL A 274 -4.84 -11.47 21.86
CA VAL A 274 -5.16 -10.45 20.85
C VAL A 274 -6.59 -10.68 20.36
N VAL A 275 -7.36 -9.61 20.25
CA VAL A 275 -8.68 -9.62 19.60
C VAL A 275 -8.73 -8.50 18.56
N TRP A 276 -9.04 -8.85 17.31
CA TRP A 276 -9.17 -7.91 16.20
C TRP A 276 -10.63 -7.82 15.75
N LYS A 277 -11.23 -6.62 15.83
CA LYS A 277 -12.66 -6.38 15.56
C LYS A 277 -12.93 -5.40 14.42
N LEU A 278 -11.89 -4.92 13.75
CA LEU A 278 -11.97 -3.95 12.66
C LEU A 278 -11.76 -4.63 11.31
N ALA A 279 -12.69 -4.46 10.38
CA ALA A 279 -12.44 -4.79 8.98
C ALA A 279 -11.35 -3.86 8.42
N THR A 280 -10.23 -4.44 7.98
CA THR A 280 -9.11 -3.79 7.33
C THR A 280 -9.00 -4.27 5.88
N PRO A 281 -9.90 -3.84 4.99
CA PRO A 281 -10.01 -4.38 3.64
C PRO A 281 -8.73 -4.23 2.81
N ASN A 282 -7.90 -3.24 3.15
CA ASN A 282 -6.69 -2.82 2.46
C ASN A 282 -5.38 -3.20 3.19
N LEU A 283 -5.44 -4.02 4.25
CA LEU A 283 -4.23 -4.44 5.00
C LEU A 283 -3.40 -5.42 4.17
N GLU A 284 -2.27 -4.96 3.66
CA GLU A 284 -1.38 -5.70 2.76
C GLU A 284 -0.25 -6.43 3.51
N ARG A 285 0.24 -5.84 4.61
CA ARG A 285 1.43 -6.31 5.34
C ARG A 285 1.08 -6.66 6.80
N LEU A 286 1.26 -7.93 7.17
CA LEU A 286 1.08 -8.47 8.52
C LEU A 286 2.23 -9.43 8.91
N ALA A 287 3.29 -9.50 8.10
CA ALA A 287 4.41 -10.38 8.39
C ALA A 287 5.06 -10.03 9.75
N TRP A 288 5.51 -11.05 10.49
CA TRP A 288 6.03 -10.94 11.85
C TRP A 288 5.11 -10.30 12.91
N ALA A 289 3.85 -9.97 12.60
CA ALA A 289 3.03 -9.13 13.48
C ALA A 289 2.88 -9.66 14.91
N PHE A 290 2.97 -10.98 15.14
CA PHE A 290 2.98 -11.59 16.48
C PHE A 290 4.21 -12.47 16.72
N ALA A 291 5.25 -12.37 15.89
CA ALA A 291 6.44 -13.20 16.02
C ALA A 291 7.06 -13.04 17.41
N ARG A 292 7.57 -14.15 17.96
CA ARG A 292 8.26 -14.22 19.25
C ARG A 292 7.42 -13.74 20.45
N CYS A 293 6.09 -13.64 20.32
CA CYS A 293 5.20 -13.43 21.47
C CYS A 293 5.11 -14.72 22.32
N GLY A 294 6.13 -14.99 23.14
CA GLY A 294 6.27 -16.25 23.87
C GLY A 294 5.17 -16.57 24.88
N ALA A 295 4.40 -15.57 25.34
CA ALA A 295 3.26 -15.73 26.23
C ALA A 295 1.91 -15.85 25.53
N LEU A 296 1.82 -15.66 24.21
CA LEU A 296 0.54 -15.58 23.49
C LEU A 296 -0.18 -16.92 23.56
N GLU A 297 -1.40 -16.92 24.08
CA GLU A 297 -2.23 -18.13 24.23
C GLU A 297 -3.37 -18.17 23.20
N GLU A 298 -3.97 -17.01 22.90
CA GLU A 298 -5.15 -16.88 22.03
C GLU A 298 -5.02 -15.68 21.09
N ALA A 299 -5.29 -15.90 19.79
CA ALA A 299 -5.41 -14.83 18.81
C ALA A 299 -6.75 -14.95 18.07
N ASP A 300 -7.63 -13.96 18.24
CA ASP A 300 -8.87 -13.84 17.49
C ASP A 300 -8.72 -12.74 16.43
N LEU A 301 -8.54 -13.14 15.17
CA LEU A 301 -8.36 -12.25 14.02
C LEU A 301 -9.58 -12.24 13.07
N ASN A 302 -10.74 -12.73 13.53
CA ASN A 302 -11.92 -12.86 12.66
C ASN A 302 -12.44 -11.52 12.10
N GLY A 303 -12.23 -10.42 12.83
CA GLY A 303 -12.72 -9.11 12.46
C GLY A 303 -11.87 -8.45 11.39
N MET A 304 -10.64 -8.94 11.15
CA MET A 304 -9.66 -8.29 10.28
C MET A 304 -10.16 -8.15 8.84
N GLN A 305 -10.91 -9.11 8.30
CA GLN A 305 -11.56 -9.01 6.98
C GLN A 305 -10.70 -8.32 5.89
N SER A 306 -9.43 -8.73 5.76
CA SER A 306 -8.54 -8.22 4.71
C SER A 306 -8.61 -9.07 3.44
N SER A 307 -8.84 -8.41 2.31
CA SER A 307 -8.74 -9.01 0.98
C SER A 307 -7.42 -8.67 0.27
N ALA A 308 -6.62 -7.78 0.85
CA ALA A 308 -5.40 -7.22 0.25
C ALA A 308 -4.12 -7.92 0.72
N MET A 309 -4.22 -8.89 1.63
CA MET A 309 -3.08 -9.48 2.33
C MET A 309 -2.06 -10.07 1.33
N ARG A 310 -0.87 -9.48 1.30
CA ARG A 310 0.25 -9.94 0.46
C ARG A 310 1.31 -10.59 1.34
N TYR A 311 1.77 -9.91 2.38
CA TYR A 311 2.91 -10.33 3.18
C TYR A 311 2.46 -10.73 4.57
N SER A 312 2.56 -12.02 4.90
CA SER A 312 2.12 -12.58 6.18
C SER A 312 3.02 -13.72 6.68
N SER A 313 4.25 -13.78 6.18
CA SER A 313 5.26 -14.73 6.64
C SER A 313 5.53 -14.57 8.14
N GLN A 314 5.86 -15.69 8.78
CA GLN A 314 6.31 -15.73 10.19
C GLN A 314 5.35 -15.10 11.22
N LEU A 315 4.05 -15.02 10.90
CA LEU A 315 3.04 -14.32 11.69
C LEU A 315 3.04 -14.67 13.20
N PHE A 316 3.15 -15.96 13.54
CA PHE A 316 3.17 -16.51 14.89
C PHE A 316 4.42 -17.35 15.16
N THR A 317 5.53 -17.09 14.45
CA THR A 317 6.80 -17.79 14.69
C THR A 317 7.22 -17.63 16.15
N ASP A 318 7.69 -18.70 16.78
CA ASP A 318 8.14 -18.73 18.19
C ASP A 318 7.04 -18.38 19.23
N CYS A 319 5.76 -18.39 18.87
CA CYS A 319 4.64 -18.30 19.82
C CYS A 319 4.40 -19.63 20.55
N SER A 320 5.35 -20.04 21.41
CA SER A 320 5.39 -21.38 22.00
C SER A 320 4.20 -21.78 22.89
N LYS A 321 3.44 -20.81 23.41
CA LYS A 321 2.22 -21.03 24.24
C LYS A 321 0.91 -20.87 23.49
N LEU A 322 0.94 -20.59 22.19
CA LEU A 322 -0.27 -20.33 21.40
C LEU A 322 -1.11 -21.60 21.31
N LYS A 323 -2.36 -21.54 21.78
CA LYS A 323 -3.28 -22.69 21.81
C LYS A 323 -4.33 -22.61 20.72
N THR A 324 -4.88 -21.42 20.48
CA THR A 324 -6.00 -21.21 19.56
C THR A 324 -5.82 -19.97 18.70
N VAL A 325 -6.08 -20.10 17.40
CA VAL A 325 -6.15 -18.97 16.47
C VAL A 325 -7.43 -19.01 15.66
N ASP A 326 -8.12 -17.88 15.55
CA ASP A 326 -9.21 -17.68 14.60
C ASP A 326 -8.76 -16.77 13.44
N LEU A 327 -8.78 -17.30 12.23
CA LEU A 327 -8.33 -16.69 10.98
C LEU A 327 -9.47 -16.61 9.95
N THR A 328 -10.74 -16.74 10.35
CA THR A 328 -11.86 -16.68 9.40
C THR A 328 -12.04 -15.31 8.73
N GLY A 329 -11.43 -14.26 9.28
CA GLY A 329 -11.40 -12.92 8.69
C GLY A 329 -10.25 -12.68 7.72
N THR A 330 -9.32 -13.62 7.57
CA THR A 330 -8.06 -13.38 6.85
C THR A 330 -7.90 -14.32 5.67
N HIS A 331 -7.43 -13.77 4.55
CA HIS A 331 -7.04 -14.55 3.38
C HIS A 331 -5.54 -14.54 3.24
N PHE A 332 -4.92 -15.71 3.34
CA PHE A 332 -3.49 -15.86 3.12
C PHE A 332 -3.27 -16.42 1.72
N LEU A 333 -2.59 -15.67 0.86
CA LEU A 333 -2.18 -16.17 -0.46
C LEU A 333 -1.10 -17.24 -0.26
N ALA A 334 -1.29 -18.38 -0.91
CA ALA A 334 -0.38 -19.51 -0.83
C ALA A 334 0.91 -19.13 -1.56
N GLY A 335 2.06 -19.43 -0.95
CA GLY A 335 3.39 -19.07 -1.48
C GLY A 335 4.02 -17.83 -0.84
N ILE A 336 3.24 -16.88 -0.31
CA ILE A 336 3.76 -15.65 0.33
C ILE A 336 3.78 -15.74 1.86
N SER A 337 3.10 -16.74 2.42
CA SER A 337 2.89 -16.93 3.85
C SER A 337 3.73 -18.11 4.37
N THR A 338 5.05 -17.96 4.38
CA THR A 338 5.98 -19.01 4.85
C THR A 338 6.14 -18.98 6.37
N ASP A 339 6.33 -20.15 6.98
CA ASP A 339 6.66 -20.32 8.40
C ASP A 339 5.72 -19.64 9.42
N MET A 340 4.46 -19.37 9.06
CA MET A 340 3.51 -18.64 9.91
C MET A 340 3.39 -19.20 11.34
N PHE A 341 3.55 -20.51 11.51
CA PHE A 341 3.39 -21.20 12.79
C PHE A 341 4.66 -21.95 13.23
N ALA A 342 5.84 -21.54 12.75
CA ALA A 342 7.10 -22.14 13.17
C ALA A 342 7.23 -22.08 14.71
N ASN A 343 7.65 -23.19 15.33
CA ASN A 343 7.84 -23.32 16.79
C ASN A 343 6.59 -23.04 17.67
N THR A 344 5.37 -23.21 17.14
CA THR A 344 4.10 -23.12 17.90
C THR A 344 3.67 -24.44 18.56
N ALA A 345 4.53 -24.97 19.45
CA ALA A 345 4.40 -26.33 19.98
C ALA A 345 3.09 -26.66 20.73
N GLN A 346 2.37 -25.65 21.25
CA GLN A 346 1.12 -25.83 22.00
C GLN A 346 -0.15 -25.58 21.17
N LEU A 347 -0.03 -25.32 19.86
CA LEU A 347 -1.19 -25.01 19.03
C LEU A 347 -2.09 -26.24 18.91
N THR A 348 -3.32 -26.11 19.39
CA THR A 348 -4.32 -27.18 19.38
C THR A 348 -5.47 -26.88 18.42
N SER A 349 -5.70 -25.60 18.10
CA SER A 349 -6.83 -25.19 17.28
C SER A 349 -6.52 -24.03 16.35
N ILE A 350 -6.94 -24.17 15.09
CA ILE A 350 -6.99 -23.09 14.10
C ILE A 350 -8.43 -23.05 13.58
N THR A 351 -8.98 -21.87 13.28
CA THR A 351 -10.27 -21.74 12.60
C THR A 351 -10.07 -20.98 11.29
N LEU A 352 -10.52 -21.52 10.15
CA LEU A 352 -10.41 -20.89 8.83
C LEU A 352 -11.74 -20.99 8.06
N LEU A 353 -11.90 -20.14 7.04
CA LEU A 353 -13.01 -20.24 6.08
C LEU A 353 -12.84 -21.42 5.13
N LYS A 354 -13.98 -21.94 4.64
CA LYS A 354 -13.97 -23.05 3.70
C LYS A 354 -13.22 -22.72 2.40
N ALA A 355 -13.44 -21.53 1.86
CA ALA A 355 -12.76 -21.07 0.65
C ALA A 355 -11.22 -21.07 0.79
N ALA A 356 -10.71 -20.61 1.95
CA ALA A 356 -9.27 -20.56 2.21
C ALA A 356 -8.65 -21.97 2.23
N VAL A 357 -9.34 -22.94 2.84
CA VAL A 357 -8.87 -24.33 2.91
C VAL A 357 -8.96 -25.00 1.53
N LYS A 358 -10.03 -24.76 0.75
CA LYS A 358 -10.17 -25.24 -0.63
C LYS A 358 -9.02 -24.75 -1.51
N TYR A 359 -8.68 -23.46 -1.38
CA TYR A 359 -7.56 -22.85 -2.07
C TYR A 359 -6.22 -23.49 -1.67
N LEU A 360 -5.96 -23.65 -0.36
CA LEU A 360 -4.77 -24.35 0.13
C LEU A 360 -4.70 -25.80 -0.39
N TYR A 361 -5.84 -26.50 -0.50
CA TYR A 361 -5.90 -27.85 -1.08
C TYR A 361 -5.50 -27.89 -2.55
N THR A 362 -5.98 -26.94 -3.35
CA THR A 362 -5.64 -26.89 -4.78
C THR A 362 -4.16 -26.61 -5.02
N VAL A 363 -3.53 -25.82 -4.15
CA VAL A 363 -2.09 -25.47 -4.20
C VAL A 363 -1.19 -26.59 -3.63
N ASN A 364 -1.75 -27.48 -2.81
CA ASN A 364 -1.05 -28.56 -2.10
C ASN A 364 -0.38 -29.62 -3.01
N ASN A 365 -0.52 -29.53 -4.33
CA ASN A 365 0.07 -30.51 -5.23
C ASN A 365 1.53 -30.22 -5.61
N LYS A 366 2.11 -29.03 -5.30
CA LYS A 366 3.55 -28.76 -5.52
C LYS A 366 4.27 -27.81 -4.54
N ALA A 367 3.60 -26.93 -3.78
CA ALA A 367 4.30 -25.73 -3.26
C ALA A 367 4.01 -25.25 -1.82
N LEU A 368 3.27 -25.98 -0.98
CA LEU A 368 3.21 -25.60 0.44
C LEU A 368 4.51 -26.02 1.13
N GLY A 369 5.40 -25.05 1.39
CA GLY A 369 6.50 -25.23 2.33
C GLY A 369 5.96 -25.79 3.65
N SER A 370 6.69 -26.72 4.27
CA SER A 370 6.21 -27.66 5.30
C SER A 370 5.62 -27.05 6.59
N ASN A 371 5.53 -25.72 6.70
CA ASN A 371 5.31 -24.98 7.94
C ASN A 371 4.19 -23.91 7.87
N MET A 372 3.45 -23.78 6.76
CA MET A 372 2.34 -22.80 6.64
C MET A 372 1.13 -23.17 7.52
N LEU A 373 0.78 -24.45 7.58
CA LEU A 373 -0.17 -24.99 8.54
C LEU A 373 0.54 -26.09 9.32
N PRO A 374 0.66 -25.96 10.65
CA PRO A 374 1.41 -26.93 11.43
C PRO A 374 0.74 -28.29 11.30
N HIS A 375 1.56 -29.31 11.05
CA HIS A 375 1.15 -30.71 11.09
C HIS A 375 0.17 -31.17 9.99
N ILE A 376 0.05 -30.47 8.85
CA ILE A 376 -0.75 -30.96 7.69
C ILE A 376 -0.30 -32.35 7.22
N ALA A 377 0.99 -32.66 7.39
CA ALA A 377 1.61 -33.94 7.05
C ALA A 377 1.55 -35.00 8.17
N LYS A 378 1.10 -34.66 9.38
CA LYS A 378 0.95 -35.63 10.49
C LYS A 378 -0.50 -36.08 10.56
N THR A 379 -0.69 -37.40 10.41
CA THR A 379 -1.95 -38.06 10.11
C THR A 379 -2.99 -37.93 11.24
N ASN A 380 -4.22 -37.55 10.84
CA ASN A 380 -5.47 -37.35 11.60
C ASN A 380 -5.89 -35.91 11.92
N VAL A 381 -5.65 -34.95 11.01
CA VAL A 381 -6.36 -33.65 11.07
C VAL A 381 -7.86 -33.89 10.83
N ARG A 382 -8.66 -33.73 11.88
CA ARG A 382 -10.12 -33.78 11.85
C ARG A 382 -10.68 -32.36 11.91
N TRP A 383 -11.66 -32.10 11.05
CA TRP A 383 -12.27 -30.81 10.81
C TRP A 383 -13.67 -30.82 11.37
N ASN A 384 -13.98 -29.91 12.30
CA ASN A 384 -15.35 -29.72 12.73
C ASN A 384 -16.01 -28.68 11.82
N ALA A 385 -16.94 -29.14 10.99
CA ALA A 385 -17.84 -28.30 10.20
C ALA A 385 -19.28 -28.64 10.59
N GLU A 386 -20.07 -27.65 10.99
CA GLU A 386 -21.47 -27.86 11.42
C GLU A 386 -21.64 -28.96 12.48
N ASN A 387 -20.74 -29.01 13.47
CA ASN A 387 -20.68 -30.04 14.52
C ASN A 387 -20.44 -31.48 14.02
N LYS A 388 -19.99 -31.66 12.77
CA LYS A 388 -19.58 -32.95 12.21
C LYS A 388 -18.06 -32.99 12.04
N SER A 389 -17.46 -34.11 12.44
CA SER A 389 -16.04 -34.35 12.24
C SER A 389 -15.79 -34.95 10.86
N LEU A 390 -15.03 -34.26 10.03
CA LEU A 390 -14.67 -34.68 8.67
C LEU A 390 -13.14 -34.84 8.56
N SER A 391 -12.68 -35.81 7.76
CA SER A 391 -11.27 -35.83 7.33
C SER A 391 -11.02 -34.68 6.34
N TRP A 392 -9.76 -34.28 6.18
CA TRP A 392 -9.38 -33.26 5.17
C TRP A 392 -9.98 -33.56 3.78
N GLN A 393 -9.86 -34.81 3.31
CA GLN A 393 -10.34 -35.21 1.97
C GLN A 393 -11.86 -35.19 1.87
N ALA A 394 -12.56 -35.65 2.92
CA ALA A 394 -14.02 -35.65 2.96
C ALA A 394 -14.56 -34.21 3.02
N TRP A 395 -13.90 -33.35 3.79
CA TRP A 395 -14.24 -31.95 3.92
C TRP A 395 -14.01 -31.19 2.60
N ALA A 396 -12.85 -31.39 1.93
CA ALA A 396 -12.55 -30.74 0.66
C ALA A 396 -13.52 -31.13 -0.47
N LYS A 397 -14.10 -32.33 -0.39
CA LYS A 397 -15.10 -32.84 -1.35
C LYS A 397 -16.54 -32.54 -0.94
N ALA A 398 -16.79 -31.95 0.24
CA ALA A 398 -18.14 -31.69 0.72
C ALA A 398 -18.79 -30.53 -0.02
N ILE A 399 -19.60 -30.86 -1.03
CA ILE A 399 -20.38 -29.91 -1.84
C ILE A 399 -21.52 -29.26 -1.03
N ALA A 400 -21.95 -29.91 0.06
CA ALA A 400 -23.08 -29.45 0.89
C ALA A 400 -22.75 -28.29 1.86
N LEU A 401 -21.46 -28.00 2.11
CA LEU A 401 -21.04 -26.89 2.99
C LEU A 401 -20.90 -25.61 2.17
N SER A 402 -21.37 -24.46 2.66
CA SER A 402 -21.14 -23.17 1.98
C SER A 402 -19.68 -22.73 2.10
N ASP A 403 -19.17 -21.97 1.14
CA ASP A 403 -17.78 -21.46 1.17
C ASP A 403 -17.51 -20.43 2.29
N GLU A 404 -18.59 -19.90 2.89
CA GLU A 404 -18.57 -19.04 4.10
C GLU A 404 -18.52 -19.84 5.41
N SER A 405 -18.66 -21.17 5.38
CA SER A 405 -18.62 -22.00 6.58
C SER A 405 -17.21 -21.96 7.20
N SER A 406 -17.13 -21.75 8.52
CA SER A 406 -15.87 -21.88 9.26
C SER A 406 -15.61 -23.34 9.62
N ALA A 407 -14.34 -23.73 9.62
CA ALA A 407 -13.92 -25.04 10.04
C ALA A 407 -12.85 -24.93 11.13
N ARG A 408 -13.08 -25.63 12.23
CA ARG A 408 -12.13 -25.69 13.36
C ARG A 408 -11.27 -26.94 13.22
N PHE A 409 -9.97 -26.71 13.20
CA PHE A 409 -8.92 -27.72 13.15
C PHE A 409 -8.64 -28.12 14.59
N MET A 410 -8.57 -29.42 14.87
CA MET A 410 -8.12 -29.92 16.17
C MET A 410 -6.84 -30.72 15.96
N ILE A 411 -5.72 -30.22 16.49
CA ILE A 411 -4.43 -30.90 16.46
C ILE A 411 -4.44 -31.88 17.63
N SER A 412 -4.79 -33.14 17.38
CA SER A 412 -4.72 -34.16 18.41
C SER A 412 -3.25 -34.52 18.68
N SER A 413 -2.74 -34.15 19.86
CA SER A 413 -1.61 -34.88 20.44
C SER A 413 -2.00 -36.36 20.52
N GLN A 414 -1.08 -37.28 20.23
CA GLN A 414 -1.24 -38.73 20.01
C GLN A 414 -1.98 -39.58 21.07
N ALA A 415 -2.81 -39.03 21.97
CA ALA A 415 -3.36 -39.74 23.13
C ALA A 415 -4.89 -40.00 23.11
N ALA A 416 -5.64 -39.65 22.05
CA ALA A 416 -7.11 -39.78 22.07
C ALA A 416 -7.73 -40.44 20.83
N LEU A 417 -7.15 -41.55 20.35
CA LEU A 417 -7.77 -42.38 19.30
C LEU A 417 -8.15 -43.75 19.88
N THR A 418 -9.30 -43.82 20.54
CA THR A 418 -9.94 -45.09 20.91
C THR A 418 -11.41 -45.14 20.47
N GLU A 419 -11.72 -44.65 19.27
CA GLU A 419 -12.91 -45.13 18.56
C GLU A 419 -12.54 -45.44 17.09
N PRO A 420 -12.69 -46.70 16.65
CA PRO A 420 -12.53 -47.05 15.25
C PRO A 420 -13.75 -46.55 14.46
N LEU A 421 -13.50 -45.81 13.39
CA LEU A 421 -14.51 -45.52 12.38
C LEU A 421 -14.80 -46.84 11.63
N THR A 422 -16.03 -47.34 11.75
CA THR A 422 -16.56 -48.38 10.87
C THR A 422 -16.45 -47.92 9.43
N ALA A 423 -15.70 -48.67 8.62
CA ALA A 423 -15.71 -48.51 7.18
C ALA A 423 -17.14 -48.72 6.67
N VAL A 424 -17.72 -47.70 6.04
CA VAL A 424 -18.89 -47.89 5.18
C VAL A 424 -18.33 -48.29 3.82
N GLU A 425 -18.23 -49.60 3.59
CA GLU A 425 -18.14 -50.14 2.23
C GLU A 425 -19.46 -49.85 1.51
N PRO A 426 -19.44 -49.46 0.21
CA PRO A 426 -20.66 -49.33 -0.56
C PRO A 426 -21.28 -50.72 -0.75
N GLN A 427 -22.46 -50.93 -0.18
CA GLN A 427 -23.26 -52.11 -0.44
C GLN A 427 -23.70 -52.14 -1.90
N HIS A 428 -23.25 -53.19 -2.60
CA HIS A 428 -23.79 -53.63 -3.87
C HIS A 428 -25.29 -53.93 -3.74
N ALA A 429 -26.09 -53.34 -4.63
CA ALA A 429 -27.42 -53.85 -4.96
C ALA A 429 -27.30 -54.78 -6.18
N ASP A 430 -27.90 -55.95 -6.06
CA ASP A 430 -27.97 -57.06 -7.02
C ASP A 430 -28.28 -56.65 -8.46
N SER A 431 -27.53 -57.25 -9.40
CA SER A 431 -28.17 -57.90 -10.56
C SER A 431 -27.29 -59.04 -11.07
N SER A 432 -27.91 -60.20 -11.20
CA SER A 432 -27.36 -61.44 -11.70
C SER A 432 -27.17 -61.44 -13.22
N ASP A 433 -26.14 -62.17 -13.61
CA ASP A 433 -26.05 -63.04 -14.79
C ASP A 433 -25.22 -62.63 -16.02
N THR A 434 -24.29 -63.56 -16.30
CA THR A 434 -23.53 -63.88 -17.51
C THR A 434 -22.27 -63.06 -17.81
N ALA A 435 -21.15 -63.58 -17.32
CA ALA A 435 -19.83 -63.33 -17.87
C ALA A 435 -19.67 -64.00 -19.24
N GLN A 436 -19.38 -63.21 -20.27
CA GLN A 436 -18.58 -63.64 -21.42
C GLN A 436 -17.56 -62.56 -21.76
N ALA A 437 -16.35 -63.03 -22.02
CA ALA A 437 -15.09 -62.29 -22.10
C ALA A 437 -15.09 -61.12 -23.09
N ALA A 438 -14.47 -60.01 -22.69
CA ALA A 438 -14.01 -58.96 -23.60
C ALA A 438 -12.47 -58.99 -23.68
N PRO A 439 -11.89 -58.91 -24.89
CA PRO A 439 -10.47 -59.15 -25.13
C PRO A 439 -9.61 -57.93 -24.80
N GLN A 440 -8.37 -58.19 -24.41
CA GLN A 440 -7.29 -57.23 -24.65
C GLN A 440 -7.10 -57.08 -26.17
N SER A 441 -7.25 -55.87 -26.69
CA SER A 441 -6.66 -55.52 -27.99
C SER A 441 -6.16 -54.08 -28.02
N GLN A 442 -4.94 -53.97 -28.53
CA GLN A 442 -4.17 -52.79 -28.85
C GLN A 442 -4.89 -51.83 -29.79
N SER A 443 -4.40 -50.58 -29.77
CA SER A 443 -4.21 -49.69 -30.92
C SER A 443 -5.37 -49.50 -31.89
N GLY A 444 -5.90 -48.28 -31.89
CA GLY A 444 -6.61 -47.70 -33.03
C GLY A 444 -8.09 -47.45 -32.76
N GLN A 445 -8.40 -46.47 -31.91
CA GLN A 445 -9.64 -45.71 -32.03
C GLN A 445 -9.34 -44.22 -31.89
N THR A 446 -9.95 -43.49 -32.81
CA THR A 446 -9.79 -42.10 -33.22
C THR A 446 -10.03 -41.10 -32.09
N TRP A 447 -9.09 -40.18 -31.91
CA TRP A 447 -9.25 -38.95 -31.11
C TRP A 447 -10.21 -38.00 -31.84
N SER A 448 -11.52 -38.16 -31.66
CA SER A 448 -12.53 -37.22 -32.16
C SER A 448 -12.94 -36.23 -31.06
N GLU A 449 -12.56 -34.96 -31.23
CA GLU A 449 -13.37 -33.76 -30.93
C GLU A 449 -13.93 -33.48 -29.51
N GLN A 450 -13.34 -33.95 -28.41
CA GLN A 450 -13.88 -33.64 -27.07
C GLN A 450 -12.89 -32.99 -26.10
N ASN A 451 -12.68 -31.68 -26.28
CA ASN A 451 -12.98 -30.66 -25.26
C ASN A 451 -12.64 -29.27 -25.84
N SER A 452 -13.53 -28.70 -26.65
CA SER A 452 -13.40 -27.32 -27.15
C SER A 452 -13.56 -26.26 -26.05
N VAL A 453 -13.95 -26.66 -24.84
CA VAL A 453 -14.22 -25.76 -23.71
C VAL A 453 -13.40 -26.17 -22.48
N ILE A 454 -12.76 -25.20 -21.84
CA ILE A 454 -12.16 -25.31 -20.51
C ILE A 454 -13.17 -24.78 -19.49
N ASN A 455 -13.33 -25.47 -18.37
CA ASN A 455 -14.18 -25.02 -17.27
C ASN A 455 -13.31 -24.74 -16.05
N GLY A 456 -13.72 -23.79 -15.22
CA GLY A 456 -13.17 -23.66 -13.88
C GLY A 456 -14.10 -22.90 -12.95
N ASP A 457 -13.58 -22.61 -11.76
CA ASP A 457 -14.32 -22.04 -10.65
C ASP A 457 -13.48 -20.91 -10.01
N TRP A 458 -14.11 -19.77 -9.80
CA TRP A 458 -13.57 -18.63 -9.06
C TRP A 458 -14.34 -18.50 -7.76
N GLY A 459 -13.91 -19.25 -6.74
CA GLY A 459 -14.48 -19.16 -5.39
C GLY A 459 -15.99 -19.43 -5.35
N GLY A 460 -16.50 -20.38 -6.13
CA GLY A 460 -17.93 -20.65 -6.28
C GLY A 460 -18.59 -20.03 -7.52
N THR A 461 -17.89 -19.14 -8.24
CA THR A 461 -18.35 -18.58 -9.51
C THR A 461 -17.78 -19.37 -10.70
N PRO A 462 -18.61 -20.12 -11.45
CA PRO A 462 -18.14 -20.90 -12.59
C PRO A 462 -17.71 -19.98 -13.75
N TRP A 463 -16.70 -20.42 -14.49
CA TRP A 463 -16.27 -19.79 -15.74
C TRP A 463 -15.96 -20.83 -16.81
N THR A 464 -16.07 -20.43 -18.08
CA THR A 464 -15.77 -21.27 -19.25
C THR A 464 -14.93 -20.53 -20.27
N LEU A 465 -13.91 -21.17 -20.84
CA LEU A 465 -13.15 -20.66 -21.99
C LEU A 465 -13.41 -21.56 -23.20
N ASN A 466 -13.89 -20.99 -24.31
CA ASN A 466 -13.94 -21.68 -25.59
C ASN A 466 -12.59 -21.55 -26.32
N ARG A 467 -11.88 -22.66 -26.53
CA ARG A 467 -10.56 -22.72 -27.17
C ARG A 467 -10.56 -22.25 -28.62
N THR A 468 -11.69 -22.36 -29.30
CA THR A 468 -11.81 -21.99 -30.73
C THR A 468 -12.06 -20.49 -30.89
N THR A 469 -12.94 -19.92 -30.07
CA THR A 469 -13.30 -18.50 -30.18
C THR A 469 -12.41 -17.60 -29.32
N GLY A 470 -11.80 -18.14 -28.25
CA GLY A 470 -11.12 -17.36 -27.23
C GLY A 470 -12.07 -16.61 -26.29
N GLU A 471 -13.36 -16.96 -26.26
CA GLU A 471 -14.35 -16.33 -25.37
C GLU A 471 -14.27 -16.95 -23.97
N LEU A 472 -13.92 -16.12 -22.98
CA LEU A 472 -13.96 -16.45 -21.56
C LEU A 472 -15.24 -15.87 -20.93
N VAL A 473 -16.10 -16.73 -20.40
CA VAL A 473 -17.40 -16.36 -19.83
C VAL A 473 -17.42 -16.63 -18.33
N PHE A 474 -17.72 -15.62 -17.53
CA PHE A 474 -17.98 -15.75 -16.10
C PHE A 474 -19.48 -15.85 -15.80
N ALA A 475 -19.84 -16.69 -14.84
CA ALA A 475 -21.21 -16.97 -14.44
C ALA A 475 -22.12 -17.31 -15.65
N PRO A 476 -21.75 -18.29 -16.49
CA PRO A 476 -22.41 -18.55 -17.78
C PRO A 476 -23.91 -18.85 -17.65
N ASP A 477 -24.33 -19.55 -16.59
CA ASP A 477 -25.71 -20.05 -16.47
C ASP A 477 -26.60 -19.23 -15.52
N LYS A 478 -26.02 -18.69 -14.44
CA LYS A 478 -26.75 -17.99 -13.37
C LYS A 478 -25.81 -17.13 -12.56
N SER A 479 -26.38 -16.18 -11.82
CA SER A 479 -25.64 -15.39 -10.84
C SER A 479 -24.96 -16.26 -9.78
N ALA A 480 -23.78 -15.84 -9.35
CA ALA A 480 -22.97 -16.55 -8.36
C ALA A 480 -22.23 -15.56 -7.46
N ASP A 481 -21.80 -16.07 -6.31
CA ASP A 481 -21.02 -15.32 -5.33
C ASP A 481 -19.57 -15.80 -5.42
N VAL A 482 -18.62 -14.88 -5.35
CA VAL A 482 -17.20 -15.18 -5.22
C VAL A 482 -16.88 -15.15 -3.73
N ALA A 483 -16.53 -16.31 -3.18
CA ALA A 483 -16.13 -16.41 -1.79
C ALA A 483 -15.02 -15.41 -1.47
N PHE A 484 -15.14 -14.79 -0.28
CA PHE A 484 -14.22 -13.76 0.20
C PHE A 484 -12.75 -14.19 -0.01
N GLY A 485 -11.92 -13.23 -0.43
CA GLY A 485 -10.48 -13.37 -0.70
C GLY A 485 -10.02 -14.58 -1.52
N THR A 486 -10.86 -15.12 -2.40
CA THR A 486 -10.41 -16.09 -3.41
C THR A 486 -9.73 -15.35 -4.56
N PRO A 487 -8.41 -15.58 -4.81
CA PRO A 487 -7.72 -14.95 -5.93
C PRO A 487 -8.28 -15.50 -7.25
N MET A 488 -8.41 -14.61 -8.23
CA MET A 488 -8.88 -14.96 -9.56
C MET A 488 -7.68 -15.49 -10.37
N PHE A 489 -7.77 -16.73 -10.86
CA PHE A 489 -6.67 -17.45 -11.50
C PHE A 489 -5.37 -17.47 -10.67
N SER A 490 -5.37 -18.24 -9.57
CA SER A 490 -4.16 -18.46 -8.74
C SER A 490 -2.92 -18.84 -9.56
N PHE A 491 -1.73 -18.51 -9.08
CA PHE A 491 -0.43 -18.88 -9.69
C PHE A 491 -0.30 -20.38 -10.02
N ASP A 492 -1.05 -21.25 -9.34
CA ASP A 492 -1.06 -22.71 -9.57
C ASP A 492 -2.22 -23.20 -10.46
N ASN A 493 -2.92 -22.32 -11.18
CA ASN A 493 -3.89 -22.76 -12.18
C ASN A 493 -3.14 -23.41 -13.35
N GLN A 494 -3.25 -24.74 -13.47
CA GLN A 494 -2.58 -25.53 -14.50
C GLN A 494 -2.91 -25.09 -15.95
N HIS A 495 -3.97 -24.31 -16.14
CA HIS A 495 -4.38 -23.74 -17.42
C HIS A 495 -4.09 -22.24 -17.55
N ILE A 496 -3.34 -21.61 -16.63
CA ILE A 496 -3.15 -20.14 -16.65
C ILE A 496 -2.47 -19.64 -17.91
N ASP A 497 -1.46 -20.36 -18.39
CA ASP A 497 -0.78 -20.02 -19.64
C ASP A 497 -1.74 -20.16 -20.83
N GLU A 498 -2.51 -21.25 -20.88
CA GLU A 498 -3.54 -21.47 -21.91
C GLU A 498 -4.64 -20.40 -21.86
N LEU A 499 -5.07 -19.97 -20.67
CA LEU A 499 -6.03 -18.88 -20.48
C LEU A 499 -5.48 -17.55 -21.01
N ARG A 500 -4.24 -17.19 -20.63
CA ARG A 500 -3.58 -15.95 -21.07
C ARG A 500 -3.37 -15.91 -22.58
N ASP A 501 -3.02 -17.05 -23.16
CA ASP A 501 -2.69 -17.18 -24.58
C ASP A 501 -3.94 -17.27 -25.47
N LEU A 502 -5.03 -17.89 -25.01
CA LEU A 502 -6.21 -18.11 -25.86
C LEU A 502 -7.32 -17.07 -25.68
N THR A 503 -7.39 -16.39 -24.53
CA THR A 503 -8.49 -15.45 -24.26
C THR A 503 -8.38 -14.22 -25.13
N LYS A 504 -9.42 -13.99 -25.94
CA LYS A 504 -9.60 -12.81 -26.80
C LYS A 504 -10.70 -11.88 -26.30
N THR A 505 -11.79 -12.45 -25.78
CA THR A 505 -12.90 -11.68 -25.26
C THR A 505 -13.30 -12.22 -23.90
N VAL A 506 -13.72 -11.33 -23.01
CA VAL A 506 -14.27 -11.69 -21.70
C VAL A 506 -15.69 -11.19 -21.59
N ARG A 507 -16.56 -11.99 -21.00
CA ARG A 507 -17.95 -11.62 -20.72
C ARG A 507 -18.39 -12.07 -19.34
N PHE A 508 -18.93 -11.17 -18.54
CA PHE A 508 -19.69 -11.52 -17.33
C PHE A 508 -21.17 -11.70 -17.72
N ALA A 509 -21.62 -12.96 -17.82
CA ALA A 509 -22.95 -13.28 -18.37
C ALA A 509 -24.11 -12.97 -17.42
N HIS A 510 -23.88 -13.17 -16.12
CA HIS A 510 -24.83 -12.91 -15.05
C HIS A 510 -24.13 -12.25 -13.86
N ILE A 511 -24.91 -11.83 -12.85
CA ILE A 511 -24.37 -11.14 -11.67
C ILE A 511 -23.28 -11.98 -10.98
N VAL A 512 -22.10 -11.40 -10.79
CA VAL A 512 -21.00 -11.95 -9.99
C VAL A 512 -20.84 -11.09 -8.73
N ARG A 513 -21.13 -11.63 -7.56
CA ARG A 513 -21.04 -10.90 -6.28
C ARG A 513 -19.66 -11.01 -5.67
N ILE A 514 -19.03 -9.86 -5.47
CA ILE A 514 -17.68 -9.74 -4.93
C ILE A 514 -17.78 -9.40 -3.44
N HIS A 515 -17.07 -10.15 -2.60
CA HIS A 515 -17.09 -10.01 -1.14
C HIS A 515 -15.88 -9.23 -0.60
N GLY A 516 -14.86 -8.94 -1.42
CA GLY A 516 -13.63 -8.26 -1.01
C GLY A 516 -13.15 -7.21 -2.01
N ALA A 517 -12.58 -6.13 -1.49
CA ALA A 517 -12.20 -4.95 -2.27
C ALA A 517 -11.07 -5.22 -3.29
N HIS A 518 -10.23 -6.24 -3.07
CA HIS A 518 -9.08 -6.56 -3.92
C HIS A 518 -9.30 -7.73 -4.89
N GLN A 519 -10.52 -8.27 -5.01
CA GLN A 519 -10.76 -9.49 -5.81
C GLN A 519 -10.63 -9.27 -7.33
N LEU A 520 -10.57 -8.02 -7.81
CA LEU A 520 -10.38 -7.69 -9.23
C LEU A 520 -8.92 -7.37 -9.58
N GLU A 521 -8.00 -7.39 -8.61
CA GLU A 521 -6.59 -7.11 -8.85
C GLU A 521 -5.97 -8.14 -9.79
N ALA A 522 -5.16 -7.65 -10.75
CA ALA A 522 -4.42 -8.45 -11.72
C ALA A 522 -5.25 -9.50 -12.50
N MET A 523 -6.58 -9.38 -12.47
CA MET A 523 -7.52 -10.39 -12.96
C MET A 523 -7.23 -10.80 -14.43
N PHE A 524 -6.89 -9.85 -15.30
CA PHE A 524 -6.53 -10.15 -16.69
C PHE A 524 -5.07 -9.81 -17.01
N SER A 525 -4.20 -9.76 -15.99
CA SER A 525 -2.80 -9.45 -16.19
C SER A 525 -2.11 -10.50 -17.07
N ASN A 526 -1.39 -10.00 -18.09
CA ASN A 526 -0.69 -10.74 -19.13
C ASN A 526 -1.60 -11.57 -20.05
N PHE A 527 -2.88 -11.22 -20.18
CA PHE A 527 -3.76 -11.79 -21.21
C PHE A 527 -3.43 -11.13 -22.55
N GLY A 528 -2.35 -11.61 -23.17
CA GLY A 528 -1.73 -10.99 -24.33
C GLY A 528 -2.63 -10.93 -25.58
N ASN A 529 -3.69 -11.71 -25.67
CA ASN A 529 -4.62 -11.66 -26.81
C ASN A 529 -5.97 -11.02 -26.46
N LEU A 530 -6.16 -10.53 -25.24
CA LEU A 530 -7.43 -9.94 -24.80
C LEU A 530 -7.69 -8.62 -25.52
N GLU A 531 -8.76 -8.55 -26.29
CA GLU A 531 -9.18 -7.39 -27.08
C GLU A 531 -10.33 -6.61 -26.43
N SER A 532 -11.25 -7.28 -25.72
CA SER A 532 -12.41 -6.62 -25.12
C SER A 532 -12.98 -7.34 -23.90
N VAL A 533 -13.58 -6.57 -22.99
CA VAL A 533 -14.35 -7.09 -21.86
C VAL A 533 -15.73 -6.45 -21.84
N GLU A 534 -16.76 -7.29 -21.71
CA GLU A 534 -18.16 -6.89 -21.69
C GLU A 534 -18.90 -7.43 -20.45
N GLY A 535 -19.99 -6.76 -20.08
CA GLY A 535 -20.81 -7.14 -18.93
C GLY A 535 -20.24 -6.73 -17.57
N PHE A 536 -19.31 -5.77 -17.51
CA PHE A 536 -18.77 -5.27 -16.24
C PHE A 536 -19.85 -4.76 -15.26
N GLU A 537 -20.98 -4.28 -15.78
CA GLU A 537 -22.17 -3.91 -15.00
C GLU A 537 -22.77 -5.07 -14.18
N ASN A 538 -22.42 -6.31 -14.51
CA ASN A 538 -22.83 -7.51 -13.77
C ASN A 538 -21.94 -7.80 -12.55
N ILE A 539 -20.87 -7.03 -12.31
CA ILE A 539 -20.10 -7.15 -11.06
C ILE A 539 -20.84 -6.40 -9.94
N ASP A 540 -21.26 -7.13 -8.91
CA ASP A 540 -22.00 -6.58 -7.76
C ASP A 540 -21.10 -6.49 -6.52
N PHE A 541 -20.89 -5.27 -6.04
CA PHE A 541 -20.11 -4.97 -4.84
C PHE A 541 -20.97 -4.93 -3.56
N GLY A 542 -22.23 -5.35 -3.59
CA GLY A 542 -23.16 -5.26 -2.45
C GLY A 542 -22.81 -6.09 -1.23
N LYS A 543 -21.82 -6.97 -1.33
CA LYS A 543 -21.30 -7.75 -0.20
C LYS A 543 -20.11 -7.06 0.48
N ILE A 544 -19.57 -6.00 -0.12
CA ILE A 544 -18.54 -5.15 0.47
C ILE A 544 -19.26 -4.06 1.29
N PRO A 545 -18.83 -3.77 2.53
CA PRO A 545 -19.48 -2.75 3.37
C PRO A 545 -19.51 -1.37 2.70
N ASP A 546 -20.67 -0.71 2.68
CA ASP A 546 -20.89 0.65 2.14
C ASP A 546 -20.27 1.75 3.04
N THR A 547 -19.01 1.57 3.48
CA THR A 547 -18.23 2.50 4.30
C THR A 547 -17.35 3.44 3.48
N GLY A 548 -17.38 3.33 2.14
CA GLY A 548 -16.53 4.13 1.25
C GLY A 548 -15.14 3.55 1.02
N CYS A 549 -14.94 2.25 1.24
CA CYS A 549 -13.66 1.61 0.97
C CYS A 549 -13.29 1.66 -0.53
N THR A 550 -11.99 1.62 -0.82
CA THR A 550 -11.44 1.63 -2.17
C THR A 550 -11.42 0.23 -2.77
N LEU A 551 -12.03 0.03 -3.93
CA LEU A 551 -11.95 -1.21 -4.71
C LEU A 551 -10.68 -1.21 -5.55
N SER A 552 -9.86 -2.24 -5.44
CA SER A 552 -8.60 -2.32 -6.17
C SER A 552 -8.77 -3.00 -7.52
N MET A 553 -8.43 -2.27 -8.57
CA MET A 553 -8.27 -2.73 -9.95
C MET A 553 -6.80 -2.70 -10.36
N ARG A 554 -5.90 -2.81 -9.37
CA ARG A 554 -4.45 -2.77 -9.57
C ARG A 554 -4.03 -3.79 -10.61
N ASN A 555 -3.25 -3.38 -11.61
CA ASN A 555 -2.71 -4.24 -12.66
C ASN A 555 -3.75 -5.06 -13.45
N MET A 556 -5.04 -4.71 -13.38
CA MET A 556 -6.13 -5.56 -13.88
C MET A 556 -5.96 -5.94 -15.36
N PHE A 557 -5.43 -5.04 -16.18
CA PHE A 557 -5.19 -5.20 -17.61
C PHE A 557 -3.71 -5.01 -17.99
N ALA A 558 -2.80 -5.15 -17.03
CA ALA A 558 -1.37 -4.98 -17.29
C ALA A 558 -0.88 -6.03 -18.30
N GLY A 559 -0.12 -5.61 -19.32
CA GLY A 559 0.42 -6.49 -20.36
C GLY A 559 -0.61 -7.07 -21.34
N THR A 560 -1.81 -6.47 -21.44
CA THR A 560 -2.87 -6.92 -22.36
C THR A 560 -2.88 -6.16 -23.69
N HIS A 561 -3.71 -6.59 -24.64
CA HIS A 561 -4.00 -5.86 -25.89
C HIS A 561 -5.45 -5.33 -25.91
N VAL A 562 -5.99 -4.96 -24.75
CA VAL A 562 -7.40 -4.54 -24.65
C VAL A 562 -7.63 -3.26 -25.44
N GLN A 563 -8.69 -3.24 -26.25
CA GLN A 563 -9.06 -2.12 -27.12
C GLN A 563 -10.41 -1.52 -26.76
N LYS A 564 -11.19 -2.15 -25.88
CA LYS A 564 -12.51 -1.68 -25.43
C LYS A 564 -12.74 -2.04 -23.97
N LEU A 565 -13.07 -1.03 -23.16
CA LEU A 565 -13.43 -1.19 -21.75
C LEU A 565 -14.43 -0.11 -21.32
N ASP A 566 -15.61 -0.51 -20.86
CA ASP A 566 -16.62 0.42 -20.35
C ASP A 566 -16.93 0.14 -18.88
N LEU A 567 -16.39 0.98 -17.98
CA LEU A 567 -16.68 0.94 -16.55
C LEU A 567 -17.74 1.95 -16.12
N SER A 568 -18.24 2.78 -17.05
CA SER A 568 -19.21 3.85 -16.72
C SER A 568 -20.57 3.32 -16.30
N LYS A 569 -20.89 2.07 -16.69
CA LYS A 569 -22.14 1.38 -16.33
C LYS A 569 -22.09 0.62 -15.00
N VAL A 570 -20.90 0.54 -14.38
CA VAL A 570 -20.71 -0.22 -13.15
C VAL A 570 -21.27 0.55 -11.95
N TYR A 571 -22.09 -0.13 -11.13
CA TYR A 571 -22.61 0.45 -9.90
C TYR A 571 -21.62 0.30 -8.74
N PHE A 572 -20.69 1.24 -8.61
CA PHE A 572 -19.67 1.27 -7.56
C PHE A 572 -20.18 1.60 -6.15
N ARG A 573 -21.49 1.84 -5.96
CA ARG A 573 -22.06 2.31 -4.68
C ARG A 573 -21.28 3.51 -4.12
N LYS A 574 -20.89 3.48 -2.84
CA LYS A 574 -20.07 4.50 -2.16
C LYS A 574 -18.57 4.31 -2.37
N HIS A 575 -18.16 3.28 -3.08
CA HIS A 575 -16.75 2.94 -3.22
C HIS A 575 -16.01 3.83 -4.23
N THR A 576 -14.75 4.06 -3.93
CA THR A 576 -13.72 4.60 -4.82
C THR A 576 -12.97 3.45 -5.50
N ILE A 577 -12.10 3.77 -6.46
CA ILE A 577 -11.30 2.76 -7.18
C ILE A 577 -9.80 3.08 -7.15
N ASN A 578 -8.96 2.07 -6.95
CA ASN A 578 -7.51 2.15 -7.13
C ASN A 578 -7.16 1.55 -8.49
N THR A 579 -6.54 2.34 -9.37
CA THR A 579 -6.20 1.95 -10.74
C THR A 579 -4.69 1.90 -10.97
N ARG A 580 -3.90 1.71 -9.90
CA ARG A 580 -2.44 1.58 -9.99
C ARG A 580 -2.04 0.50 -11.00
N GLY A 581 -1.20 0.86 -11.97
CA GLY A 581 -0.72 -0.06 -13.01
C GLY A 581 -1.80 -0.71 -13.88
N MET A 582 -3.05 -0.22 -13.87
CA MET A 582 -4.20 -0.91 -14.48
C MET A 582 -3.95 -1.33 -15.94
N PHE A 583 -3.25 -0.52 -16.72
CA PHE A 583 -2.85 -0.78 -18.11
C PHE A 583 -1.34 -0.74 -18.31
N GLU A 584 -0.56 -1.01 -17.26
CA GLU A 584 0.89 -1.03 -17.35
C GLU A 584 1.35 -2.03 -18.43
N ARG A 585 2.23 -1.61 -19.33
CA ARG A 585 2.76 -2.41 -20.45
C ARG A 585 1.68 -2.94 -21.42
N ALA A 586 0.47 -2.40 -21.38
CA ALA A 586 -0.59 -2.77 -22.32
C ALA A 586 -0.36 -2.15 -23.71
N THR A 587 -0.92 -2.77 -24.75
CA THR A 587 -1.00 -2.20 -26.09
C THR A 587 -2.41 -1.68 -26.33
N ILE A 588 -2.57 -0.37 -26.38
CA ILE A 588 -3.86 0.32 -26.54
C ILE A 588 -3.78 1.20 -27.78
N THR A 589 -4.56 0.90 -28.81
CA THR A 589 -4.64 1.68 -30.06
C THR A 589 -5.96 2.43 -30.21
N ASN A 590 -6.91 2.20 -29.29
CA ASN A 590 -8.24 2.79 -29.30
C ASN A 590 -8.66 3.22 -27.88
N VAL A 591 -7.89 4.12 -27.29
CA VAL A 591 -8.10 4.62 -25.93
C VAL A 591 -9.44 5.36 -25.75
N ASP A 592 -10.03 5.91 -26.82
CA ASP A 592 -11.36 6.53 -26.78
C ASP A 592 -12.50 5.56 -26.42
N SER A 593 -12.27 4.27 -26.63
CA SER A 593 -13.20 3.20 -26.25
C SER A 593 -13.09 2.81 -24.77
N PHE A 594 -12.33 3.57 -23.98
CA PHE A 594 -12.14 3.35 -22.54
C PHE A 594 -12.96 4.38 -21.76
N HIS A 595 -13.99 3.91 -21.05
CA HIS A 595 -14.82 4.75 -20.21
C HIS A 595 -14.52 4.49 -18.74
N ILE A 596 -13.51 5.19 -18.22
CA ILE A 596 -13.03 5.07 -16.84
C ILE A 596 -13.65 6.18 -15.98
N PRO A 597 -14.24 5.88 -14.82
CA PRO A 597 -14.80 6.87 -13.90
C PRO A 597 -13.67 7.55 -13.09
N TYR A 598 -12.88 8.40 -13.74
CA TYR A 598 -11.73 9.08 -13.13
C TYR A 598 -12.09 9.87 -11.86
N GLU A 599 -13.33 10.32 -11.70
CA GLU A 599 -13.80 11.02 -10.49
C GLU A 599 -13.84 10.14 -9.23
N ARG A 600 -13.78 8.81 -9.40
CA ARG A 600 -13.72 7.82 -8.32
C ARG A 600 -12.32 7.31 -8.02
N VAL A 601 -11.33 7.65 -8.85
CA VAL A 601 -9.97 7.13 -8.72
C VAL A 601 -9.28 7.75 -7.49
N THR A 602 -8.63 6.91 -6.69
CA THR A 602 -7.80 7.33 -5.55
C THR A 602 -6.31 7.36 -5.88
N ASN A 603 -5.86 6.41 -6.69
CA ASN A 603 -4.46 6.24 -7.08
C ASN A 603 -4.40 5.86 -8.58
N ALA A 604 -3.70 6.68 -9.37
CA ALA A 604 -3.46 6.49 -10.79
C ALA A 604 -1.98 6.22 -11.12
N GLU A 605 -1.20 5.82 -10.12
CA GLU A 605 0.24 5.54 -10.25
C GLU A 605 0.47 4.44 -11.29
N ARG A 606 1.45 4.65 -12.20
CA ARG A 606 1.80 3.72 -13.28
C ARG A 606 0.64 3.27 -14.18
N MET A 607 -0.53 3.92 -14.12
CA MET A 607 -1.76 3.41 -14.75
C MET A 607 -1.61 3.06 -16.24
N PHE A 608 -0.82 3.83 -16.99
CA PHE A 608 -0.44 3.61 -18.38
C PHE A 608 1.08 3.52 -18.57
N SER A 609 1.84 3.20 -17.52
CA SER A 609 3.31 3.08 -17.60
C SER A 609 3.70 2.02 -18.64
N GLN A 610 4.68 2.33 -19.48
CA GLN A 610 5.17 1.51 -20.59
C GLN A 610 4.09 1.11 -21.63
N ALA A 611 2.87 1.67 -21.56
CA ALA A 611 1.81 1.34 -22.50
C ALA A 611 2.16 1.84 -23.92
N GLN A 612 1.84 1.04 -24.93
CA GLN A 612 2.18 1.29 -26.34
C GLN A 612 0.93 1.48 -27.19
N GLY A 613 1.05 2.23 -28.29
CA GLY A 613 -0.03 2.48 -29.25
C GLY A 613 -0.95 3.66 -28.91
N ILE A 614 -0.80 4.28 -27.73
CA ILE A 614 -1.64 5.38 -27.28
C ILE A 614 -1.23 6.65 -28.05
N ASP A 615 -2.15 7.27 -28.78
CA ASP A 615 -1.93 8.53 -29.50
C ASP A 615 -2.35 9.74 -28.66
N HIS A 616 -3.53 9.74 -28.05
CA HIS A 616 -3.98 10.79 -27.14
C HIS A 616 -4.62 10.23 -25.88
N VAL A 617 -4.66 11.00 -24.80
CA VAL A 617 -5.45 10.65 -23.61
C VAL A 617 -6.22 11.85 -23.10
N GLU A 618 -7.52 11.66 -22.90
CA GLU A 618 -8.37 12.63 -22.22
C GLU A 618 -8.74 12.12 -20.82
N ILE A 619 -8.37 12.90 -19.79
CA ILE A 619 -8.75 12.65 -18.39
C ILE A 619 -9.91 13.57 -18.05
N ALA A 620 -11.12 13.02 -18.08
CA ALA A 620 -12.37 13.73 -17.83
C ALA A 620 -13.33 12.87 -17.01
N GLY A 621 -14.22 13.52 -16.27
CA GLY A 621 -15.35 12.86 -15.62
C GLY A 621 -16.68 13.42 -16.14
N PRO A 622 -17.82 12.93 -15.63
CA PRO A 622 -19.14 13.52 -15.91
C PRO A 622 -19.18 15.03 -15.61
N ASP A 623 -20.09 15.77 -16.24
CA ASP A 623 -20.16 17.23 -16.11
C ASP A 623 -20.10 17.71 -14.65
N ARG A 624 -19.23 18.68 -14.38
CA ARG A 624 -18.95 19.29 -13.06
C ARG A 624 -18.37 18.35 -11.98
N SER A 625 -18.07 17.10 -12.30
CA SER A 625 -17.42 16.17 -11.36
C SER A 625 -15.98 16.60 -11.03
N LYS A 626 -15.46 16.10 -9.91
CA LYS A 626 -14.09 16.34 -9.44
C LYS A 626 -13.51 15.04 -8.90
N ALA A 627 -12.24 14.75 -9.18
CA ALA A 627 -11.50 13.67 -8.55
C ALA A 627 -11.09 14.07 -7.14
N MET A 628 -12.04 14.03 -6.20
CA MET A 628 -11.83 14.46 -4.81
C MET A 628 -10.96 13.48 -4.01
N TYR A 629 -10.70 12.30 -4.54
CA TYR A 629 -9.98 11.21 -3.87
C TYR A 629 -8.62 10.90 -4.50
N LEU A 630 -8.34 11.43 -5.71
CA LEU A 630 -7.10 11.19 -6.42
C LEU A 630 -5.95 11.93 -5.74
N THR A 631 -4.98 11.19 -5.19
CA THR A 631 -3.83 11.75 -4.47
C THR A 631 -2.51 11.62 -5.23
N THR A 632 -2.38 10.61 -6.12
CA THR A 632 -1.15 10.38 -6.88
C THR A 632 -1.43 10.01 -8.34
N ALA A 633 -0.61 10.56 -9.23
CA ALA A 633 -0.46 10.19 -10.64
C ALA A 633 1.02 9.93 -10.97
N GLU A 634 1.79 9.48 -9.97
CA GLU A 634 3.21 9.15 -10.12
C GLU A 634 3.42 8.11 -11.24
N GLU A 635 4.37 8.38 -12.13
CA GLU A 635 4.68 7.51 -13.26
C GLU A 635 3.48 7.15 -14.17
N MET A 636 2.35 7.87 -14.10
CA MET A 636 1.09 7.47 -14.74
C MET A 636 1.25 7.12 -16.22
N PHE A 637 2.11 7.83 -16.95
CA PHE A 637 2.43 7.61 -18.36
C PHE A 637 3.91 7.27 -18.60
N ALA A 638 4.71 7.01 -17.57
CA ALA A 638 6.15 6.81 -17.71
C ALA A 638 6.49 5.77 -18.78
N HIS A 639 7.43 6.05 -19.67
CA HIS A 639 7.86 5.20 -20.79
C HIS A 639 6.76 4.82 -21.80
N SER A 640 5.58 5.45 -21.75
CA SER A 640 4.50 5.18 -22.70
C SER A 640 4.73 5.85 -24.06
N SER A 641 3.97 5.42 -25.07
CA SER A 641 4.00 6.00 -26.42
C SER A 641 3.06 7.21 -26.60
N VAL A 642 2.47 7.74 -25.52
CA VAL A 642 1.46 8.81 -25.60
C VAL A 642 1.99 10.04 -26.33
N THR A 643 1.22 10.57 -27.29
CA THR A 643 1.65 11.76 -28.06
C THR A 643 1.01 13.05 -27.54
N SER A 644 -0.18 12.98 -26.93
CA SER A 644 -0.80 14.13 -26.29
C SER A 644 -1.67 13.76 -25.09
N VAL A 645 -1.68 14.62 -24.06
CA VAL A 645 -2.54 14.46 -22.88
C VAL A 645 -3.34 15.73 -22.60
N ASN A 646 -4.64 15.56 -22.37
CA ASN A 646 -5.55 16.62 -22.02
C ASN A 646 -6.27 16.31 -20.70
N TRP A 647 -5.95 17.06 -19.65
CA TRP A 647 -6.52 16.88 -18.33
C TRP A 647 -7.62 17.91 -18.08
N LYS A 648 -8.88 17.46 -18.05
CA LYS A 648 -10.08 18.30 -17.85
C LYS A 648 -10.76 18.11 -16.50
N LEU A 649 -10.32 17.14 -15.69
CA LEU A 649 -10.94 16.81 -14.42
C LEU A 649 -10.26 17.53 -13.25
N ALA A 650 -10.99 18.41 -12.56
CA ALA A 650 -10.47 19.06 -11.36
C ALA A 650 -10.15 18.01 -10.27
N SER A 651 -8.90 18.01 -9.81
CA SER A 651 -8.28 16.98 -8.95
C SER A 651 -7.59 17.66 -7.76
N PRO A 652 -8.35 18.31 -6.87
CA PRO A 652 -7.79 19.27 -5.90
C PRO A 652 -6.82 18.64 -4.89
N ARG A 653 -6.90 17.32 -4.65
CA ARG A 653 -6.06 16.59 -3.69
C ARG A 653 -4.84 15.88 -4.30
N LEU A 654 -4.64 16.00 -5.62
CA LEU A 654 -3.53 15.36 -6.29
C LEU A 654 -2.22 16.02 -5.81
N SER A 655 -1.43 15.27 -5.05
CA SER A 655 -0.23 15.76 -4.36
C SER A 655 1.07 15.25 -4.96
N ASN A 656 1.05 14.07 -5.57
CA ASN A 656 2.24 13.46 -6.16
C ASN A 656 2.08 13.29 -7.69
N LEU A 657 2.96 13.96 -8.43
CA LEU A 657 3.08 13.92 -9.89
C LEU A 657 4.47 13.47 -10.36
N ARG A 658 5.27 12.87 -9.46
CA ARG A 658 6.63 12.42 -9.76
C ARG A 658 6.64 11.56 -11.02
N SER A 659 7.57 11.85 -11.93
CA SER A 659 7.84 11.04 -13.11
C SER A 659 6.62 10.77 -14.00
N MET A 660 5.55 11.57 -13.90
CA MET A 660 4.26 11.30 -14.56
C MET A 660 4.41 11.00 -16.05
N PHE A 661 5.33 11.69 -16.73
CA PHE A 661 5.67 11.52 -18.15
C PHE A 661 7.14 11.13 -18.37
N LEU A 662 7.81 10.57 -17.37
CA LEU A 662 9.22 10.14 -17.45
C LEU A 662 9.46 9.30 -18.72
N TYR A 663 10.44 9.67 -19.54
CA TYR A 663 10.79 9.00 -20.81
C TYR A 663 9.64 8.85 -21.84
N CYS A 664 8.61 9.71 -21.83
CA CYS A 664 7.61 9.77 -22.91
C CYS A 664 8.20 10.41 -24.17
N ARG A 665 8.98 9.64 -24.94
CA ARG A 665 9.75 10.16 -26.09
C ARG A 665 8.89 10.65 -27.26
N GLU A 666 7.64 10.21 -27.33
CA GLU A 666 6.68 10.56 -28.38
C GLU A 666 5.71 11.69 -27.98
N LEU A 667 5.73 12.12 -26.72
CA LEU A 667 4.85 13.17 -26.20
C LEU A 667 5.21 14.52 -26.86
N VAL A 668 4.24 15.11 -27.55
CA VAL A 668 4.35 16.42 -28.22
C VAL A 668 3.74 17.52 -27.35
N GLY A 669 2.63 17.26 -26.67
CA GLY A 669 1.97 18.27 -25.85
C GLY A 669 1.18 17.75 -24.65
N ALA A 670 1.22 18.51 -23.55
CA ALA A 670 0.51 18.21 -22.31
C ALA A 670 -0.31 19.42 -21.83
N HIS A 671 -1.64 19.30 -21.81
CA HIS A 671 -2.56 20.31 -21.34
C HIS A 671 -3.10 19.93 -19.96
N LEU A 672 -2.50 20.46 -18.90
CA LEU A 672 -2.77 20.06 -17.52
C LEU A 672 -3.58 21.10 -16.73
N ASN A 673 -3.92 22.25 -17.33
CA ASN A 673 -4.57 23.37 -16.64
C ASN A 673 -5.95 23.03 -16.06
N GLY A 674 -6.68 22.05 -16.61
CA GLY A 674 -7.95 21.59 -16.06
C GLY A 674 -7.82 20.71 -14.82
N MET A 675 -6.60 20.28 -14.47
CA MET A 675 -6.30 19.49 -13.26
C MET A 675 -6.63 20.27 -11.99
N ALA A 676 -6.40 21.58 -11.95
CA ALA A 676 -6.68 22.44 -10.80
C ALA A 676 -6.26 21.80 -9.44
N ALA A 677 -5.11 21.12 -9.42
CA ALA A 677 -4.60 20.43 -8.25
C ALA A 677 -3.96 21.42 -7.28
N THR A 678 -4.56 21.60 -6.11
CA THR A 678 -4.13 22.60 -5.13
C THR A 678 -3.18 22.06 -4.08
N SER A 679 -2.98 20.74 -4.04
CA SER A 679 -2.21 20.04 -3.01
C SER A 679 -0.90 19.43 -3.54
N VAL A 680 -0.43 19.82 -4.73
CA VAL A 680 0.80 19.30 -5.34
C VAL A 680 2.01 19.58 -4.43
N GLN A 681 2.70 18.52 -4.03
CA GLN A 681 3.90 18.55 -3.19
C GLN A 681 5.10 18.02 -3.97
N ILE A 682 4.96 16.89 -4.68
CA ILE A 682 6.05 16.17 -5.33
C ILE A 682 5.88 16.22 -6.86
N MET A 683 6.93 16.60 -7.60
CA MET A 683 6.93 16.61 -9.07
C MET A 683 8.25 16.22 -9.73
N ASP A 684 9.17 15.57 -9.02
CA ASP A 684 10.49 15.20 -9.57
C ASP A 684 10.37 14.47 -10.91
N ASP A 685 11.26 14.79 -11.84
CA ASP A 685 11.39 14.11 -13.14
C ASP A 685 10.12 14.07 -14.01
N MET A 686 9.11 14.91 -13.74
CA MET A 686 7.77 14.82 -14.35
C MET A 686 7.78 14.68 -15.87
N PHE A 687 8.63 15.43 -16.60
CA PHE A 687 8.79 15.35 -18.06
C PHE A 687 10.21 14.95 -18.48
N TYR A 688 10.99 14.33 -17.59
CA TYR A 688 12.37 13.97 -17.88
C TYR A 688 12.46 13.12 -19.17
N CYS A 689 13.37 13.49 -20.08
CA CYS A 689 13.56 12.84 -21.38
C CYS A 689 12.34 12.82 -22.33
N CYS A 690 11.38 13.76 -22.20
CA CYS A 690 10.32 13.98 -23.20
C CYS A 690 10.84 14.77 -24.42
N ARG A 691 11.63 14.11 -25.27
CA ARG A 691 12.43 14.75 -26.34
C ARG A 691 11.62 15.40 -27.47
N LYS A 692 10.32 15.12 -27.60
CA LYS A 692 9.43 15.74 -28.60
C LYS A 692 8.47 16.78 -28.01
N LEU A 693 8.50 16.96 -26.69
CA LEU A 693 7.56 17.82 -25.99
C LEU A 693 7.83 19.27 -26.37
N ASP A 694 6.89 19.91 -27.07
CA ASP A 694 7.01 21.29 -27.53
C ASP A 694 6.15 22.26 -26.71
N THR A 695 4.99 21.80 -26.23
CA THR A 695 3.94 22.62 -25.61
C THR A 695 3.46 22.02 -24.30
N VAL A 696 3.58 22.79 -23.22
CA VAL A 696 2.98 22.43 -21.92
C VAL A 696 2.10 23.56 -21.39
N ARG A 697 0.90 23.21 -20.92
CA ARG A 697 0.03 24.11 -20.14
C ARG A 697 -0.04 23.59 -18.70
N LEU A 698 0.67 24.23 -17.80
CA LEU A 698 0.74 23.85 -16.38
C LEU A 698 -0.41 24.49 -15.59
N ILE A 699 -0.60 24.01 -14.36
CA ILE A 699 -1.41 24.69 -13.35
C ILE A 699 -0.54 25.65 -12.51
N ASP A 700 -1.18 26.67 -11.96
CA ASP A 700 -0.54 27.76 -11.22
C ASP A 700 0.18 27.32 -9.93
N THR A 701 -0.32 26.26 -9.31
CA THR A 701 0.17 25.67 -8.05
C THR A 701 1.44 24.85 -8.22
N MET A 702 1.73 24.33 -9.43
CA MET A 702 2.97 23.60 -9.73
C MET A 702 4.23 24.49 -9.69
N LEU A 703 4.07 25.81 -9.60
CA LEU A 703 5.19 26.75 -9.72
C LEU A 703 5.30 27.68 -8.50
N THR A 704 4.50 27.47 -7.46
CA THR A 704 4.43 28.37 -6.28
C THR A 704 4.73 27.66 -4.96
N SER A 705 5.25 26.43 -5.04
CA SER A 705 5.67 25.68 -3.87
C SER A 705 6.98 26.22 -3.27
N TYR A 706 7.10 26.09 -1.95
CA TYR A 706 7.99 26.88 -1.11
C TYR A 706 9.42 26.31 -0.97
N ASP A 707 9.69 25.08 -1.44
CA ASP A 707 11.03 24.46 -1.37
C ASP A 707 11.57 24.09 -2.77
N PRO A 708 12.66 24.73 -3.24
CA PRO A 708 13.32 24.39 -4.49
C PRO A 708 13.93 22.98 -4.54
N GLU A 709 14.21 22.33 -3.40
CA GLU A 709 14.80 20.98 -3.36
C GLU A 709 13.79 19.88 -3.76
N ASP A 710 12.49 20.17 -3.72
CA ASP A 710 11.39 19.24 -4.03
C ASP A 710 11.12 19.05 -5.55
N TYR A 711 11.87 19.75 -6.42
CA TYR A 711 11.57 19.91 -7.86
C TYR A 711 12.75 19.62 -8.77
N ASN A 712 13.31 18.42 -8.65
CA ASN A 712 14.48 18.05 -9.44
C ASN A 712 14.10 17.61 -10.86
N ASN A 713 14.82 18.13 -11.86
CA ASN A 713 14.86 17.63 -13.25
C ASN A 713 13.51 17.61 -14.01
N ILE A 714 12.51 18.40 -13.62
CA ILE A 714 11.15 18.38 -14.20
C ILE A 714 11.16 18.39 -15.74
N PHE A 715 11.96 19.25 -16.37
CA PHE A 715 12.03 19.39 -17.83
C PHE A 715 13.37 18.98 -18.45
N ARG A 716 14.17 18.19 -17.74
CA ARG A 716 15.49 17.76 -18.22
C ARG A 716 15.36 16.90 -19.49
N ASP A 717 16.22 17.17 -20.48
CA ASP A 717 16.25 16.51 -21.79
C ASP A 717 14.91 16.58 -22.57
N THR A 718 14.21 17.71 -22.48
CA THR A 718 12.99 18.03 -23.27
C THR A 718 13.29 18.98 -24.44
N ALA A 719 12.38 19.06 -25.41
CA ALA A 719 12.45 20.00 -26.52
C ALA A 719 11.50 21.21 -26.34
N ILE A 720 11.12 21.52 -25.10
CA ILE A 720 10.09 22.52 -24.81
C ILE A 720 10.45 23.87 -25.42
N GLN A 721 9.51 24.41 -26.20
CA GLN A 721 9.61 25.76 -26.78
C GLN A 721 8.51 26.69 -26.26
N LYS A 722 7.50 26.16 -25.55
CA LYS A 722 6.37 26.92 -25.05
C LYS A 722 5.83 26.37 -23.74
N ILE A 723 5.75 27.24 -22.73
CA ILE A 723 5.12 26.96 -21.44
C ILE A 723 4.08 28.04 -21.18
N SER A 724 2.87 27.66 -20.79
CA SER A 724 1.87 28.63 -20.34
C SER A 724 1.44 28.39 -18.90
N PHE A 725 1.42 29.47 -18.11
CA PHE A 725 0.88 29.56 -16.75
C PHE A 725 0.16 30.91 -16.58
N SER A 726 -0.58 31.12 -15.49
CA SER A 726 -1.33 32.37 -15.31
C SER A 726 -0.44 33.57 -14.99
N LYS A 727 -1.00 34.77 -15.22
CA LYS A 727 -0.36 36.03 -14.82
C LYS A 727 -0.10 36.11 -13.31
N TYR A 728 -0.97 35.52 -12.50
CA TYR A 728 -0.80 35.46 -11.05
C TYR A 728 0.43 34.63 -10.66
N THR A 729 0.62 33.46 -11.27
CA THR A 729 1.81 32.62 -11.06
C THR A 729 3.09 33.30 -11.53
N PHE A 730 3.04 33.99 -12.68
CA PHE A 730 4.16 34.82 -13.13
C PHE A 730 4.55 35.84 -12.05
N ASP A 731 3.56 36.53 -11.47
CA ASP A 731 3.81 37.56 -10.44
C ASP A 731 4.34 36.97 -9.13
N GLN A 732 3.91 35.78 -8.73
CA GLN A 732 4.43 35.08 -7.54
C GLN A 732 5.86 34.59 -7.71
N LEU A 733 6.17 33.91 -8.82
CA LEU A 733 7.54 33.53 -9.18
C LEU A 733 8.44 34.76 -9.21
N TYR A 734 7.98 35.83 -9.86
CA TYR A 734 8.72 37.07 -9.95
C TYR A 734 9.04 37.68 -8.58
N GLN A 735 8.08 37.72 -7.65
CA GLN A 735 8.32 38.19 -6.27
C GLN A 735 9.31 37.32 -5.48
N GLN A 736 9.26 36.00 -5.69
CA GLN A 736 10.17 35.05 -5.04
C GLN A 736 11.63 35.24 -5.50
N PHE A 737 11.84 35.59 -6.77
CA PHE A 737 13.17 35.80 -7.37
C PHE A 737 13.65 37.27 -7.40
N GLU A 738 12.80 38.27 -7.13
CA GLU A 738 13.18 39.70 -7.13
C GLU A 738 13.89 40.13 -5.83
N HIS A 739 13.72 39.40 -4.72
CA HIS A 739 14.30 39.73 -3.41
C HIS A 739 15.51 38.88 -2.99
N THR A 740 15.94 37.96 -3.85
CA THR A 740 17.11 37.12 -3.59
C THR A 740 18.36 37.84 -4.08
N ASP A 741 19.15 38.40 -3.16
CA ASP A 741 20.46 38.96 -3.47
C ASP A 741 21.37 37.83 -3.96
N CYS A 742 21.63 37.77 -5.28
CA CYS A 742 22.35 36.68 -5.95
C CYS A 742 23.74 36.38 -5.35
N ALA A 743 24.28 37.27 -4.51
CA ALA A 743 25.56 37.12 -3.84
C ALA A 743 25.49 36.42 -2.45
N SER A 744 24.30 36.15 -1.91
CA SER A 744 24.10 35.55 -0.57
C SER A 744 23.42 34.19 -0.59
N LEU A 745 23.08 33.69 -1.77
CA LEU A 745 22.56 32.34 -1.94
C LEU A 745 23.74 31.36 -1.90
N PRO A 746 23.70 30.28 -1.10
CA PRO A 746 24.59 29.15 -1.34
C PRO A 746 24.40 28.70 -2.80
N ASP A 747 25.42 28.11 -3.42
CA ASP A 747 25.55 27.71 -4.84
C ASP A 747 24.38 26.86 -5.46
N ILE A 748 23.24 26.77 -4.78
CA ILE A 748 22.04 25.98 -5.04
C ILE A 748 21.01 26.74 -5.90
N TYR A 749 21.08 28.08 -6.00
CA TYR A 749 20.16 28.87 -6.84
C TYR A 749 20.70 29.13 -8.24
N ASP A 750 21.15 28.05 -8.89
CA ASP A 750 21.25 28.05 -10.33
C ASP A 750 19.87 27.67 -10.90
N SER A 751 19.41 28.42 -11.90
CA SER A 751 18.28 28.06 -12.78
C SER A 751 18.37 26.64 -13.36
N SER A 752 19.50 25.95 -13.16
CA SER A 752 19.77 24.54 -13.38
C SER A 752 18.93 23.54 -12.57
N VAL A 753 18.27 23.88 -11.46
CA VAL A 753 17.53 22.88 -10.65
C VAL A 753 16.22 22.44 -11.33
N LEU A 754 15.44 23.41 -11.84
CA LEU A 754 14.24 23.17 -12.65
C LEU A 754 14.58 22.66 -14.08
N TRP A 755 15.72 23.10 -14.60
CA TRP A 755 16.14 22.98 -16.00
C TRP A 755 17.59 22.48 -16.09
N ASN A 756 17.91 21.30 -15.56
CA ASN A 756 19.29 20.83 -15.63
C ASN A 756 19.63 20.30 -17.05
N GLY A 757 19.86 21.24 -17.97
CA GLY A 757 20.24 21.05 -19.36
C GLY A 757 20.33 22.39 -20.07
N TYR A 758 21.54 22.79 -20.48
CA TYR A 758 21.94 23.94 -21.30
C TYR A 758 20.79 24.75 -21.95
N TYR A 759 20.80 26.10 -21.82
CA TYR A 759 20.08 27.11 -22.63
C TYR A 759 18.94 27.94 -22.00
N MET A 760 19.13 28.60 -20.85
CA MET A 760 18.43 29.87 -20.56
C MET A 760 19.42 31.00 -20.24
N ARG A 761 19.32 32.16 -20.93
CA ARG A 761 20.26 33.30 -20.84
C ARG A 761 19.59 34.69 -20.68
N ARG A 762 18.39 34.78 -20.08
CA ARG A 762 17.80 36.09 -19.71
C ARG A 762 17.48 36.17 -18.21
N THR A 763 17.85 37.27 -17.57
CA THR A 763 17.53 37.61 -16.17
C THR A 763 16.05 37.95 -16.01
N TRP A 764 15.47 37.71 -14.83
CA TRP A 764 14.05 37.95 -14.49
C TRP A 764 13.55 39.37 -14.82
N GLU A 765 14.41 40.40 -14.73
CA GLU A 765 14.09 41.77 -15.16
C GLU A 765 13.81 41.91 -16.67
N GLY A 766 14.41 41.06 -17.49
CA GLY A 766 14.16 40.99 -18.92
C GLY A 766 12.77 40.42 -19.26
N TRP A 767 12.15 39.68 -18.33
CA TRP A 767 10.81 39.10 -18.49
C TRP A 767 9.71 40.08 -18.08
N LYS A 768 9.93 40.85 -17.00
CA LYS A 768 9.00 41.87 -16.47
C LYS A 768 8.62 42.95 -17.49
N ASN A 769 9.56 43.30 -18.37
CA ASN A 769 9.46 44.45 -19.26
C ASN A 769 8.92 44.12 -20.67
N ASP A 770 8.47 42.88 -20.92
CA ASP A 770 7.91 42.48 -22.21
C ASP A 770 6.40 42.80 -22.29
N THR A 771 6.07 43.82 -23.07
CA THR A 771 4.69 44.32 -23.25
C THR A 771 3.82 43.45 -24.15
N SER A 772 4.34 42.34 -24.69
CA SER A 772 3.59 41.39 -25.51
C SER A 772 2.84 40.30 -24.71
N ILE A 773 3.05 40.23 -23.39
CA ILE A 773 2.46 39.24 -22.49
C ILE A 773 1.08 39.75 -22.00
N SER A 774 -0.01 39.24 -22.58
CA SER A 774 -1.38 39.55 -22.13
C SER A 774 -1.92 38.50 -21.16
N ALA A 775 -2.83 38.89 -20.25
CA ALA A 775 -3.37 38.05 -19.18
C ALA A 775 -4.14 36.77 -19.63
N GLN A 776 -4.36 36.58 -20.93
CA GLN A 776 -5.07 35.43 -21.50
C GLN A 776 -4.27 34.65 -22.55
N SER A 777 -3.05 35.09 -22.88
CA SER A 777 -2.18 34.44 -23.86
C SER A 777 -0.95 33.90 -23.16
N GLY A 778 -0.75 32.59 -23.16
CA GLY A 778 0.45 31.96 -22.61
C GLY A 778 1.74 32.60 -23.16
N ILE A 779 2.80 32.58 -22.34
CA ILE A 779 4.12 33.12 -22.71
C ILE A 779 4.71 32.24 -23.81
N ASP A 780 5.11 32.86 -24.93
CA ASP A 780 5.71 32.18 -26.07
C ASP A 780 7.24 32.32 -26.02
N PHE A 781 7.93 31.22 -25.69
CA PHE A 781 9.38 31.19 -25.54
C PHE A 781 10.09 30.98 -26.91
N THR A 782 9.35 30.72 -28.00
CA THR A 782 9.91 30.39 -29.33
C THR A 782 10.79 31.47 -29.96
N ARG A 783 10.64 32.73 -29.52
CA ARG A 783 11.51 33.84 -29.99
C ARG A 783 12.89 33.86 -29.33
N TYR A 784 13.15 33.01 -28.34
CA TYR A 784 14.23 33.22 -27.38
C TYR A 784 15.08 31.98 -27.04
N ILE A 785 14.92 30.89 -27.78
CA ILE A 785 15.84 29.74 -27.80
C ILE A 785 16.56 29.74 -29.17
N PRO A 786 17.91 29.71 -29.26
CA PRO A 786 18.58 29.59 -30.55
C PRO A 786 18.25 28.24 -31.19
N ARG A 787 18.10 28.23 -32.52
CA ARG A 787 17.84 27.03 -33.34
C ARG A 787 18.73 25.84 -33.03
#